data_AF-A0A925BVN1-F1
#
_entry.id   AF-A0A925BVN1-F1
#
_cell.length_a   1.000
_cell.length_b   1.000
_cell.length_c   1.000
_cell.angle_alpha   90.00
_cell.angle_beta   90.00
_cell.angle_gamma   90.00
#
_symmetry.space_group_name_H-M   'P 1'
#
loop_
_entity.id
_entity.type
_entity.pdbx_description
1 polymer ?
#
loop_
_entity_poly.entity_id
_entity_poly.type
_entity_poly.pdbx_seq_one_letter_code
_entity_poly.pdbx_strand_id
1 'polypeptide(L)'
;MARQYLLIIFLFPASHLFGQQLTENYFDHYTIASGMSDNTVTGIAQDARGYVWIATAAGLNRYNGSRFVQFHSNDDSLSLPAENIARLTWLDQHRLAALTVGLHIIDTKTGSTRNLFIPYHKLQYQFKFNMIQRVIGDANGHLYILSRSGFYHYDENYTLLSRFDYYSEEEVPVEHFYWGRELFELDSSRLLITSNDGFYVYDKGKKKVTKMTADDCPILAELLPGANTYYSFFQPKRGHFFIHKIDTDSLFYFNTIENKKTVSKLPFKPARTEFNWRSRLITVSDTTFYLTSHQSGFFKVRFYPSSGAIQLYPEKYFDSYVCTSLLKDKENNLWITTNRGLFRQNLPKSQVQTAMLPSGMDVEYPDTKVDDIYVSSDKIYAGIRGGGGLFLFNKKTLQPGRQVLHKKNATANHIRAIIPVDGSTLLLGTNGPLLLFNRNSERLTEIIPPKWDYKSDWTNDIYKDLQGKIWISANFIYRYDPKSKIFKVFPNHPRLLSVPIAIEEDTAGNIWMSGHALARYNTTLDSFDLVLDSFPYIKMPDKQINSLVIDNKNRVWFNSYNNGLAAYDINTRKFRHFTRGDGLPGNDIASMTIVGNKLWLACYSGIACMDLETFRIVSFGKDDGFPDMPVIRGAKFFYDRELQQLYIGFSTAFVRFNPHEILRRKLPPQIFVESLIIGGHKNIFLPDKQITTSWDDNEIRMTIGAINFSDGNSQRFAYRILKKNNTEWMQIGSQPSFNISNLSPGTHYVQVKAYSPNNRWPEQVHEMSIIVLPPLWQKDWFIVTMLALVLLLVFSLIKWRIGSVRKKEMEKTNLQKLKADHYKNQFELEQISNYFSSSLTSKKTEEEVLWDVTENLIGRMNYEDCIIYLWNDDQTKMVQKAAFGPKGKPEVISTQVFDVLPGQGIVGHVIQSLQPILLNDTRVDKRYRVDDEFRLSELCVPIIHNDELLGIIDSEHHLPNYFSERDIKILTTIATLIGNKLKQIESEQSLDAKRKELANINEQLAEARLSALQSQMNPHFVFNALNSIKWMILDGDNEKASRYLSKFALMIRMTLDHSKEVFVTLAENIQYLRTYLEMEQLRFDDSFTYSIYISKNIDVAETTIPSMMIQPLVENAIWHGLMQAEAEKKILISFTQDANMITCTVEDNGIGIHRSEKSKEKTRPPHKSVGLENLQKRVNIINEKYDMNCSLVISDLKESGKKASGTSVVLQFNLINV
;
A
#
# COMPACT_ATOMS: atom_id res chain seq x y z
N MET A 1 -2.10 40.15 -77.05
CA MET A 1 -2.05 38.97 -77.94
C MET A 1 -0.97 38.05 -77.41
N ALA A 2 -1.30 37.14 -76.48
CA ALA A 2 -1.80 35.77 -76.72
C ALA A 2 -0.70 34.79 -77.19
N ARG A 3 -0.37 33.83 -76.31
CA ARG A 3 0.54 32.66 -76.44
C ARG A 3 2.06 32.92 -76.41
N GLN A 4 2.63 32.94 -75.19
CA GLN A 4 3.95 32.35 -74.88
C GLN A 4 4.16 32.31 -73.36
N TYR A 5 3.52 31.37 -72.66
CA TYR A 5 3.87 30.97 -71.28
C TYR A 5 3.42 29.53 -71.07
N LEU A 6 4.38 28.60 -70.90
CA LEU A 6 4.33 27.37 -70.09
C LEU A 6 5.34 26.34 -70.59
N LEU A 7 6.61 26.55 -70.21
CA LEU A 7 7.62 25.51 -70.07
C LEU A 7 8.79 26.14 -69.32
N ILE A 8 8.91 25.79 -68.03
CA ILE A 8 10.05 25.89 -67.08
C ILE A 8 9.45 26.07 -65.67
N ILE A 9 8.75 25.04 -65.15
CA ILE A 9 8.56 24.78 -63.71
C ILE A 9 8.42 23.25 -63.58
N PHE A 10 9.01 22.68 -62.52
CA PHE A 10 9.16 21.25 -62.18
C PHE A 10 10.48 20.55 -62.57
N LEU A 11 11.59 21.22 -62.26
CA LEU A 11 12.80 20.54 -61.75
C LEU A 11 13.15 21.16 -60.39
N PHE A 12 12.28 20.97 -59.40
CA PHE A 12 12.74 20.98 -58.01
C PHE A 12 13.21 19.55 -57.73
N PRO A 13 14.49 19.32 -57.37
CA PRO A 13 14.81 18.08 -56.69
C PRO A 13 13.92 18.07 -55.45
N ALA A 14 13.08 17.04 -55.32
CA ALA A 14 12.38 16.79 -54.08
C ALA A 14 13.43 16.80 -52.99
N SER A 15 13.45 17.89 -52.22
CA SER A 15 14.15 17.95 -50.96
C SER A 15 13.75 16.68 -50.24
N HIS A 16 14.70 15.76 -50.10
CA HIS A 16 14.66 14.76 -49.06
C HIS A 16 14.45 15.56 -47.77
N LEU A 17 13.18 15.73 -47.38
CA LEU A 17 12.81 15.88 -45.99
C LEU A 17 13.49 14.67 -45.35
N PHE A 18 14.69 14.89 -44.82
CA PHE A 18 15.37 13.95 -43.97
C PHE A 18 14.36 13.63 -42.87
N GLY A 19 13.65 12.51 -43.05
CA GLY A 19 12.89 11.91 -41.99
C GLY A 19 13.90 11.67 -40.87
N GLN A 20 13.58 12.17 -39.69
CA GLN A 20 14.39 11.93 -38.49
C GLN A 20 14.75 10.44 -38.45
N GLN A 21 16.05 10.13 -38.52
CA GLN A 21 16.53 8.75 -38.56
C GLN A 21 16.14 8.10 -37.22
N LEU A 22 15.31 7.05 -37.26
CA LEU A 22 14.90 6.29 -36.07
C LEU A 22 16.09 5.42 -35.62
N THR A 23 17.04 6.03 -34.92
CA THR A 23 18.15 5.32 -34.29
C THR A 23 17.77 4.91 -32.86
N GLU A 24 18.33 3.79 -32.39
CA GLU A 24 17.99 3.18 -31.08
C GLU A 24 18.22 4.14 -29.89
N ASN A 25 19.18 5.06 -30.01
CA ASN A 25 19.50 6.07 -28.99
C ASN A 25 18.34 7.03 -28.66
N TYR A 26 17.30 7.08 -29.50
CA TYR A 26 16.07 7.85 -29.25
C TYR A 26 14.96 7.02 -28.62
N PHE A 27 15.27 5.89 -28.01
CA PHE A 27 14.29 5.01 -27.38
C PHE A 27 14.71 4.65 -25.96
N ASP A 28 13.77 4.74 -25.03
CA ASP A 28 13.91 4.14 -23.72
C ASP A 28 13.67 2.63 -23.85
N HIS A 29 14.59 1.84 -23.30
CA HIS A 29 14.52 0.39 -23.33
C HIS A 29 14.05 -0.16 -21.98
N TYR A 30 12.86 -0.75 -21.97
CA TYR A 30 12.29 -1.41 -20.81
C TYR A 30 12.54 -2.91 -20.89
N THR A 31 12.98 -3.49 -19.78
CA THR A 31 13.25 -4.93 -19.62
C THR A 31 12.67 -5.43 -18.30
N ILE A 32 12.95 -6.69 -17.93
CA ILE A 32 12.64 -7.22 -16.59
C ILE A 32 13.22 -6.34 -15.48
N ALA A 33 14.41 -5.75 -15.68
CA ALA A 33 15.03 -4.83 -14.72
C ALA A 33 14.19 -3.55 -14.49
N SER A 34 13.31 -3.20 -15.44
CA SER A 34 12.37 -2.08 -15.33
C SER A 34 11.05 -2.48 -14.65
N GLY A 35 10.84 -3.76 -14.34
CA GLY A 35 9.61 -4.29 -13.73
C GLY A 35 8.64 -4.96 -14.71
N MET A 36 9.02 -5.25 -15.95
CA MET A 36 8.22 -6.12 -16.83
C MET A 36 8.33 -7.60 -16.44
N SER A 37 7.31 -8.39 -16.75
CA SER A 37 7.30 -9.82 -16.39
C SER A 37 8.22 -10.69 -17.26
N ASP A 38 8.43 -10.36 -18.53
CA ASP A 38 9.38 -11.03 -19.42
C ASP A 38 9.92 -10.05 -20.49
N ASN A 39 11.09 -10.36 -21.07
CA ASN A 39 11.68 -9.55 -22.14
C ASN A 39 11.06 -9.87 -23.52
N THR A 40 10.41 -11.01 -23.68
CA THR A 40 9.78 -11.41 -24.95
C THR A 40 8.38 -10.82 -25.01
N VAL A 41 8.26 -9.65 -25.64
CA VAL A 41 6.99 -8.94 -25.76
C VAL A 41 6.26 -9.38 -27.02
N THR A 42 5.03 -9.87 -26.89
CA THR A 42 4.24 -10.49 -27.97
C THR A 42 3.11 -9.60 -28.47
N GLY A 43 2.66 -8.64 -27.67
CA GLY A 43 1.61 -7.71 -28.02
C GLY A 43 1.59 -6.46 -27.16
N ILE A 44 1.00 -5.39 -27.68
CA ILE A 44 0.84 -4.12 -27.00
C ILE A 44 -0.49 -3.48 -27.39
N ALA A 45 -1.12 -2.80 -26.44
CA ALA A 45 -2.35 -2.04 -26.61
C ALA A 45 -2.36 -0.83 -25.67
N GLN A 46 -3.11 0.22 -25.99
CA GLN A 46 -3.34 1.34 -25.07
C GLN A 46 -4.83 1.56 -24.84
N ASP A 47 -5.23 1.72 -23.58
CA ASP A 47 -6.64 1.88 -23.20
C ASP A 47 -7.14 3.32 -23.24
N ALA A 48 -8.43 3.50 -22.97
CA ALA A 48 -9.11 4.79 -22.99
C ALA A 48 -8.54 5.79 -21.95
N ARG A 49 -8.03 5.31 -20.80
CA ARG A 49 -7.40 6.14 -19.76
C ARG A 49 -5.95 6.51 -20.12
N GLY A 50 -5.31 5.70 -20.97
CA GLY A 50 -3.96 5.91 -21.47
C GLY A 50 -2.94 4.87 -20.98
N TYR A 51 -3.34 3.87 -20.19
CA TYR A 51 -2.42 2.80 -19.78
C TYR A 51 -1.98 1.99 -20.99
N VAL A 52 -0.72 1.59 -20.98
CA VAL A 52 -0.17 0.69 -21.99
C VAL A 52 -0.21 -0.73 -21.44
N TRP A 53 -0.99 -1.59 -22.09
CA TRP A 53 -1.10 -3.02 -21.82
C TRP A 53 -0.12 -3.79 -22.70
N ILE A 54 0.64 -4.69 -22.10
CA ILE A 54 1.80 -5.33 -22.72
C ILE A 54 1.73 -6.82 -22.44
N ALA A 55 1.52 -7.61 -23.48
CA ALA A 55 1.55 -9.06 -23.43
C ALA A 55 2.99 -9.55 -23.59
N THR A 56 3.37 -10.51 -22.77
CA THR A 56 4.70 -11.13 -22.82
C THR A 56 4.60 -12.65 -22.88
N ALA A 57 5.73 -13.33 -23.04
CA ALA A 57 5.81 -14.78 -22.95
C ALA A 57 5.50 -15.33 -21.54
N ALA A 58 5.59 -14.50 -20.50
CA ALA A 58 5.32 -14.88 -19.11
C ALA A 58 4.49 -13.82 -18.37
N GLY A 59 3.27 -13.57 -18.84
CA GLY A 59 2.28 -12.74 -18.17
C GLY A 59 1.87 -11.47 -18.90
N LEU A 60 0.84 -10.82 -18.37
CA LEU A 60 0.32 -9.55 -18.85
C LEU A 60 0.84 -8.41 -17.99
N ASN A 61 1.20 -7.29 -18.60
CA ASN A 61 1.69 -6.12 -17.88
C ASN A 61 0.81 -4.92 -18.22
N ARG A 62 0.67 -4.01 -17.26
CA ARG A 62 0.06 -2.70 -17.45
C ARG A 62 1.00 -1.61 -16.97
N TYR A 63 1.26 -0.62 -17.81
CA TYR A 63 2.20 0.45 -17.56
C TYR A 63 1.53 1.82 -17.58
N ASN A 64 1.86 2.67 -16.61
CA ASN A 64 1.27 4.01 -16.44
C ASN A 64 2.24 5.19 -16.73
N GLY A 65 3.48 4.90 -17.12
CA GLY A 65 4.52 5.92 -17.34
C GLY A 65 5.60 5.98 -16.26
N SER A 66 5.39 5.34 -15.11
CA SER A 66 6.38 5.22 -14.03
C SER A 66 6.54 3.80 -13.49
N ARG A 67 5.47 2.99 -13.49
CA ARG A 67 5.47 1.62 -12.95
C ARG A 67 4.77 0.61 -13.84
N PHE A 68 5.27 -0.62 -13.82
CA PHE A 68 4.63 -1.79 -14.37
C PHE A 68 3.84 -2.53 -13.28
N VAL A 69 2.61 -2.91 -13.61
CA VAL A 69 1.78 -3.83 -12.82
C VAL A 69 1.69 -5.13 -13.59
N GLN A 70 2.15 -6.21 -12.98
CA GLN A 70 2.18 -7.55 -13.59
C GLN A 70 0.92 -8.33 -13.20
N PHE A 71 0.38 -9.08 -14.14
CA PHE A 71 -0.71 -10.02 -13.95
C PHE A 71 -0.21 -11.39 -14.42
N HIS A 72 -0.34 -12.38 -13.53
CA HIS A 72 0.12 -13.75 -13.72
C HIS A 72 -1.05 -14.74 -13.65
N SER A 73 -0.78 -15.96 -14.07
CA SER A 73 -1.65 -17.12 -13.91
C SER A 73 -1.59 -17.59 -12.45
N ASN A 74 -2.74 -17.80 -11.83
CA ASN A 74 -2.83 -18.42 -10.51
C ASN A 74 -4.09 -19.30 -10.40
N ASP A 75 -4.36 -19.87 -9.23
CA ASP A 75 -5.51 -20.77 -9.03
C ASP A 75 -6.87 -20.04 -9.03
N ASP A 76 -6.90 -18.70 -9.13
CA ASP A 76 -8.13 -17.92 -9.26
C ASP A 76 -8.66 -18.03 -10.69
N SER A 77 -9.92 -18.48 -10.81
CA SER A 77 -10.69 -18.53 -12.07
C SER A 77 -10.78 -17.20 -12.82
N LEU A 78 -10.51 -16.07 -12.15
CA LEU A 78 -10.51 -14.72 -12.70
C LEU A 78 -9.12 -14.21 -13.09
N SER A 79 -8.06 -14.97 -12.84
CA SER A 79 -6.69 -14.65 -13.28
C SER A 79 -6.43 -15.08 -14.73
N LEU A 80 -5.21 -14.88 -15.23
CA LEU A 80 -4.83 -15.37 -16.55
C LEU A 80 -4.89 -16.91 -16.59
N PRO A 81 -5.45 -17.53 -17.65
CA PRO A 81 -5.47 -18.99 -17.79
C PRO A 81 -4.08 -19.62 -17.98
N ALA A 82 -3.16 -18.88 -18.57
CA ALA A 82 -1.79 -19.28 -18.81
C ALA A 82 -0.90 -18.05 -18.96
N GLU A 83 0.38 -18.21 -18.62
CA GLU A 83 1.39 -17.14 -18.67
C GLU A 83 1.70 -16.67 -20.10
N ASN A 84 1.72 -17.59 -21.07
CA ASN A 84 2.06 -17.26 -22.45
C ASN A 84 0.88 -16.58 -23.16
N ILE A 85 1.03 -15.30 -23.45
CA ILE A 85 0.04 -14.51 -24.18
C ILE A 85 0.50 -14.32 -25.62
N ALA A 86 -0.27 -14.83 -26.58
CA ALA A 86 0.09 -14.76 -27.98
C ALA A 86 -0.17 -13.38 -28.62
N ARG A 87 -1.26 -12.70 -28.20
CA ARG A 87 -1.70 -11.43 -28.78
C ARG A 87 -2.68 -10.71 -27.85
N LEU A 88 -2.74 -9.38 -27.97
CA LEU A 88 -3.78 -8.52 -27.40
C LEU A 88 -4.71 -8.02 -28.52
N THR A 89 -6.02 -8.03 -28.25
CA THR A 89 -7.05 -7.55 -29.19
C THR A 89 -8.15 -6.81 -28.44
N TRP A 90 -8.52 -5.63 -28.92
CA TRP A 90 -9.73 -4.94 -28.47
C TRP A 90 -10.97 -5.64 -29.01
N LEU A 91 -11.90 -5.98 -28.11
CA LEU A 91 -13.23 -6.49 -28.47
C LEU A 91 -14.20 -5.33 -28.73
N ASP A 92 -14.03 -4.24 -27.97
CA ASP A 92 -14.73 -2.96 -28.12
C ASP A 92 -13.90 -1.83 -27.48
N GLN A 93 -14.52 -0.69 -27.13
CA GLN A 93 -13.85 0.47 -26.55
C GLN A 93 -13.29 0.25 -25.13
N HIS A 94 -13.76 -0.77 -24.40
CA HIS A 94 -13.43 -0.99 -22.99
C HIS A 94 -12.91 -2.40 -22.70
N ARG A 95 -13.34 -3.42 -23.45
CA ARG A 95 -12.93 -4.81 -23.27
C ARG A 95 -11.70 -5.18 -24.10
N LEU A 96 -10.62 -5.51 -23.42
CA LEU A 96 -9.37 -6.02 -24.00
C LEU A 96 -9.29 -7.54 -23.79
N ALA A 97 -9.03 -8.29 -24.86
CA ALA A 97 -8.79 -9.72 -24.81
C ALA A 97 -7.30 -10.06 -24.95
N ALA A 98 -6.78 -10.84 -24.00
CA ALA A 98 -5.49 -11.51 -24.09
C ALA A 98 -5.70 -12.96 -24.54
N LEU A 99 -5.07 -13.33 -25.65
CA LEU A 99 -5.14 -14.69 -26.21
C LEU A 99 -4.09 -15.57 -25.51
N THR A 100 -4.56 -16.53 -24.72
CA THR A 100 -3.74 -17.52 -24.00
C THR A 100 -4.17 -18.92 -24.44
N VAL A 101 -4.23 -19.90 -23.53
CA VAL A 101 -5.00 -21.13 -23.73
C VAL A 101 -6.48 -20.78 -23.48
N GLY A 102 -7.13 -20.20 -24.48
CA GLY A 102 -8.44 -19.55 -24.37
C GLY A 102 -8.34 -18.03 -24.42
N LEU A 103 -9.41 -17.33 -23.99
CA LEU A 103 -9.41 -15.87 -23.89
C LEU A 103 -9.49 -15.43 -22.44
N HIS A 104 -8.62 -14.49 -22.08
CA HIS A 104 -8.77 -13.69 -20.88
C HIS A 104 -9.25 -12.30 -21.27
N ILE A 105 -10.43 -11.91 -20.80
CA ILE A 105 -11.09 -10.65 -21.16
C ILE A 105 -11.07 -9.73 -19.96
N ILE A 106 -10.58 -8.51 -20.15
CA ILE A 106 -10.47 -7.47 -19.12
C ILE A 106 -11.27 -6.26 -19.57
N ASP A 107 -12.24 -5.84 -18.77
CA ASP A 107 -12.84 -4.51 -18.91
C ASP A 107 -11.90 -3.48 -18.28
N THR A 108 -11.30 -2.63 -19.11
CA THR A 108 -10.32 -1.64 -18.67
C THR A 108 -10.92 -0.44 -17.93
N LYS A 109 -12.25 -0.28 -17.94
CA LYS A 109 -12.97 0.75 -17.20
C LYS A 109 -13.33 0.29 -15.80
N THR A 110 -13.88 -0.92 -15.68
CA THR A 110 -14.36 -1.51 -14.41
C THR A 110 -13.36 -2.44 -13.74
N GLY A 111 -12.29 -2.83 -14.44
CA GLY A 111 -11.31 -3.81 -13.97
C GLY A 111 -11.82 -5.25 -13.88
N SER A 112 -13.08 -5.52 -14.29
CA SER A 112 -13.63 -6.87 -14.23
C SER A 112 -12.94 -7.78 -15.24
N THR A 113 -12.52 -8.96 -14.81
CA THR A 113 -11.89 -9.97 -15.65
C THR A 113 -12.82 -11.16 -15.85
N ARG A 114 -12.67 -11.86 -16.99
CA ARG A 114 -13.39 -13.10 -17.28
C ARG A 114 -12.57 -13.99 -18.21
N ASN A 115 -12.53 -15.29 -17.89
CA ASN A 115 -12.00 -16.29 -18.80
C ASN A 115 -13.10 -16.89 -19.66
N LEU A 116 -12.82 -17.09 -20.96
CA LEU A 116 -13.70 -17.73 -21.91
C LEU A 116 -12.96 -18.88 -22.61
N PHE A 117 -13.53 -20.07 -22.47
CA PHE A 117 -13.03 -21.29 -23.10
C PHE A 117 -14.08 -21.86 -24.04
N ILE A 118 -13.64 -22.37 -25.19
CA ILE A 118 -14.46 -23.18 -26.09
C ILE A 118 -14.70 -24.53 -25.38
N PRO A 119 -15.95 -24.88 -25.07
CA PRO A 119 -16.26 -26.11 -24.35
C PRO A 119 -16.03 -27.33 -25.25
N TYR A 120 -15.56 -28.45 -24.70
CA TYR A 120 -15.49 -29.73 -25.39
C TYR A 120 -15.76 -30.87 -24.41
N HIS A 121 -16.48 -31.90 -24.84
CA HIS A 121 -17.01 -32.93 -23.95
C HIS A 121 -15.90 -33.81 -23.31
N LYS A 122 -14.71 -33.89 -23.93
CA LYS A 122 -13.52 -34.57 -23.37
C LYS A 122 -12.48 -33.53 -22.91
N LEU A 123 -12.37 -33.32 -21.60
CA LEU A 123 -11.46 -32.33 -20.99
C LEU A 123 -10.00 -32.45 -21.48
N GLN A 124 -9.50 -33.67 -21.71
CA GLN A 124 -8.13 -33.90 -22.19
C GLN A 124 -7.81 -33.25 -23.55
N TYR A 125 -8.83 -32.96 -24.38
CA TYR A 125 -8.66 -32.32 -25.69
C TYR A 125 -9.07 -30.86 -25.70
N GLN A 126 -9.54 -30.31 -24.58
CA GLN A 126 -10.02 -28.92 -24.49
C GLN A 126 -8.95 -27.92 -24.93
N PHE A 127 -7.67 -28.17 -24.62
CA PHE A 127 -6.56 -27.31 -25.03
C PHE A 127 -6.45 -27.21 -26.56
N LYS A 128 -6.73 -28.28 -27.32
CA LYS A 128 -6.65 -28.29 -28.79
C LYS A 128 -7.64 -27.29 -29.40
N PHE A 129 -8.85 -27.19 -28.83
CA PHE A 129 -9.89 -26.25 -29.26
C PHE A 129 -9.61 -24.80 -28.83
N ASN A 130 -8.92 -24.62 -27.71
CA ASN A 130 -8.63 -23.32 -27.10
C ASN A 130 -7.32 -22.67 -27.58
N MET A 131 -6.69 -23.21 -28.62
CA MET A 131 -5.59 -22.56 -29.34
C MET A 131 -6.13 -21.47 -30.27
N ILE A 132 -6.54 -20.35 -29.68
CA ILE A 132 -7.20 -19.24 -30.39
C ILE A 132 -6.17 -18.48 -31.24
N GLN A 133 -6.52 -18.24 -32.51
CA GLN A 133 -5.70 -17.46 -33.45
C GLN A 133 -6.17 -16.01 -33.53
N ARG A 134 -7.50 -15.80 -33.59
CA ARG A 134 -8.07 -14.47 -33.73
C ARG A 134 -9.44 -14.38 -33.05
N VAL A 135 -9.77 -13.19 -32.55
CA VAL A 135 -11.09 -12.83 -32.05
C VAL A 135 -11.47 -11.47 -32.61
N ILE A 136 -12.74 -11.28 -32.95
CA ILE A 136 -13.34 -9.99 -33.31
C ILE A 136 -14.60 -9.82 -32.46
N GLY A 137 -14.78 -8.64 -31.87
CA GLY A 137 -16.03 -8.24 -31.23
C GLY A 137 -16.82 -7.30 -32.14
N ASP A 138 -18.15 -7.28 -32.00
CA ASP A 138 -19.01 -6.29 -32.66
C ASP A 138 -19.65 -5.31 -31.65
N ALA A 139 -20.35 -4.31 -32.20
CA ALA A 139 -21.00 -3.27 -31.40
C ALA A 139 -22.15 -3.78 -30.52
N ASN A 140 -22.71 -4.95 -30.82
CA ASN A 140 -23.76 -5.60 -30.02
C ASN A 140 -23.16 -6.52 -28.95
N GLY A 141 -21.83 -6.52 -28.79
CA GLY A 141 -21.14 -7.32 -27.80
C GLY A 141 -20.91 -8.78 -28.19
N HIS A 142 -21.28 -9.19 -29.42
CA HIS A 142 -21.03 -10.55 -29.90
C HIS A 142 -19.54 -10.77 -30.16
N LEU A 143 -19.09 -12.01 -29.97
CA LEU A 143 -17.70 -12.41 -30.15
C LEU A 143 -17.58 -13.50 -31.21
N TYR A 144 -16.68 -13.29 -32.16
CA TYR A 144 -16.34 -14.23 -33.22
C TYR A 144 -14.91 -14.74 -32.99
N ILE A 145 -14.78 -16.01 -32.67
CA ILE A 145 -13.53 -16.64 -32.26
C ILE A 145 -13.10 -17.65 -33.33
N LEU A 146 -11.89 -17.46 -33.85
CA LEU A 146 -11.21 -18.39 -34.73
C LEU A 146 -10.09 -19.08 -33.95
N SER A 147 -10.16 -20.40 -33.86
CA SER A 147 -9.09 -21.23 -33.28
C SER A 147 -8.42 -22.09 -34.35
N ARG A 148 -7.38 -22.83 -33.96
CA ARG A 148 -6.77 -23.83 -34.84
C ARG A 148 -7.71 -24.99 -35.19
N SER A 149 -8.79 -25.22 -34.41
CA SER A 149 -9.76 -26.30 -34.62
C SER A 149 -10.97 -25.91 -35.46
N GLY A 150 -11.37 -24.64 -35.41
CA GLY A 150 -12.70 -24.24 -35.88
C GLY A 150 -13.05 -22.78 -35.65
N PHE A 151 -14.31 -22.45 -35.90
CA PHE A 151 -14.89 -21.11 -35.76
C PHE A 151 -16.10 -21.14 -34.82
N TYR A 152 -16.19 -20.16 -33.92
CA TYR A 152 -17.18 -20.10 -32.85
C TYR A 152 -17.75 -18.69 -32.73
N HIS A 153 -19.06 -18.57 -32.55
CA HIS A 153 -19.77 -17.30 -32.38
C HIS A 153 -20.49 -17.30 -31.04
N TYR A 154 -20.20 -16.32 -30.20
CA TYR A 154 -20.81 -16.08 -28.90
C TYR A 154 -21.62 -14.79 -28.89
N ASP A 155 -22.68 -14.75 -28.09
CA ASP A 155 -23.43 -13.51 -27.82
C ASP A 155 -22.76 -12.65 -26.73
N GLU A 156 -23.40 -11.52 -26.38
CA GLU A 156 -22.97 -10.60 -25.32
C GLU A 156 -22.88 -11.25 -23.92
N ASN A 157 -23.65 -12.31 -23.68
CA ASN A 157 -23.69 -13.06 -22.42
C ASN A 157 -22.69 -14.23 -22.42
N TYR A 158 -21.86 -14.34 -23.46
CA TYR A 158 -20.90 -15.43 -23.65
C TYR A 158 -21.56 -16.80 -23.85
N THR A 159 -22.77 -16.84 -24.41
CA THR A 159 -23.46 -18.06 -24.83
C THR A 159 -23.04 -18.42 -26.25
N LEU A 160 -22.65 -19.68 -26.48
CA LEU A 160 -22.25 -20.16 -27.80
C LEU A 160 -23.47 -20.27 -28.73
N LEU A 161 -23.56 -19.39 -29.73
CA LEU A 161 -24.65 -19.34 -30.71
C LEU A 161 -24.43 -20.23 -31.93
N SER A 162 -23.17 -20.43 -32.32
CA SER A 162 -22.83 -21.22 -33.50
C SER A 162 -21.42 -21.79 -33.36
N ARG A 163 -21.27 -23.05 -33.79
CA ARG A 163 -20.02 -23.82 -33.74
C ARG A 163 -19.76 -24.48 -35.08
N PHE A 164 -18.54 -24.31 -35.58
CA PHE A 164 -18.02 -25.00 -36.75
C PHE A 164 -16.67 -25.63 -36.37
N ASP A 165 -16.64 -26.95 -36.30
CA ASP A 165 -15.40 -27.71 -36.09
C ASP A 165 -14.95 -28.29 -37.44
N TYR A 166 -13.68 -28.06 -37.79
CA TYR A 166 -13.11 -28.57 -39.04
C TYR A 166 -12.74 -30.05 -38.94
N TYR A 167 -12.25 -30.47 -37.78
CA TYR A 167 -11.80 -31.84 -37.52
C TYR A 167 -12.95 -32.69 -36.98
N SER A 168 -13.08 -33.90 -37.50
CA SER A 168 -14.05 -34.90 -37.04
C SER A 168 -13.65 -35.48 -35.66
N GLU A 169 -14.59 -36.15 -34.96
CA GLU A 169 -14.31 -36.73 -33.64
C GLU A 169 -13.21 -37.80 -33.66
N GLU A 170 -13.06 -38.51 -34.77
CA GLU A 170 -12.03 -39.54 -34.97
C GLU A 170 -10.63 -38.93 -35.16
N GLU A 171 -10.56 -37.72 -35.72
CA GLU A 171 -9.30 -37.00 -35.95
C GLU A 171 -8.80 -36.26 -34.70
N VAL A 172 -9.69 -35.91 -33.76
CA VAL A 172 -9.33 -35.14 -32.55
C VAL A 172 -8.16 -35.74 -31.76
N PRO A 173 -8.05 -37.07 -31.54
CA PRO A 173 -6.92 -37.66 -30.82
C PRO A 173 -5.61 -37.64 -31.62
N VAL A 174 -5.67 -37.86 -32.93
CA VAL A 174 -4.50 -38.20 -33.78
C VAL A 174 -3.93 -36.97 -34.48
N GLU A 175 -4.80 -36.08 -34.97
CA GLU A 175 -4.40 -34.96 -35.78
C GLU A 175 -3.89 -33.78 -34.95
N HIS A 176 -2.96 -33.03 -35.55
CA HIS A 176 -2.50 -31.75 -35.03
C HIS A 176 -3.32 -30.61 -35.66
N PHE A 177 -3.98 -29.82 -34.83
CA PHE A 177 -4.88 -28.77 -35.32
C PHE A 177 -4.10 -27.57 -35.85
N TYR A 178 -4.37 -27.20 -37.10
CA TYR A 178 -3.74 -26.09 -37.81
C TYR A 178 -4.68 -25.41 -38.82
N TRP A 179 -6.00 -25.59 -38.74
CA TRP A 179 -6.93 -25.11 -39.75
C TRP A 179 -7.00 -23.58 -39.84
N GLY A 180 -7.47 -22.91 -38.79
CA GLY A 180 -7.69 -21.46 -38.80
C GLY A 180 -6.39 -20.65 -38.75
N ARG A 181 -6.33 -19.52 -39.48
CA ARG A 181 -5.19 -18.58 -39.48
C ARG A 181 -5.58 -17.17 -39.01
N GLU A 182 -6.30 -16.42 -39.83
CA GLU A 182 -6.71 -15.04 -39.54
C GLU A 182 -8.19 -14.83 -39.88
N LEU A 183 -8.81 -13.88 -39.17
CA LEU A 183 -10.23 -13.53 -39.28
C LEU A 183 -10.36 -12.04 -39.61
N PHE A 184 -11.20 -11.71 -40.59
CA PHE A 184 -11.40 -10.36 -41.12
C PHE A 184 -12.88 -10.03 -41.33
N GLU A 185 -13.23 -8.74 -41.36
CA GLU A 185 -14.58 -8.30 -41.71
C GLU A 185 -14.69 -8.03 -43.21
N LEU A 186 -15.53 -8.78 -43.94
CA LEU A 186 -15.82 -8.47 -45.34
C LEU A 186 -16.77 -7.29 -45.45
N ASP A 187 -17.89 -7.40 -44.73
CA ASP A 187 -18.94 -6.41 -44.64
C ASP A 187 -19.66 -6.53 -43.29
N SER A 188 -20.80 -5.85 -43.13
CA SER A 188 -21.52 -5.77 -41.86
C SER A 188 -22.15 -7.11 -41.49
N SER A 189 -22.46 -7.92 -42.50
CA SER A 189 -23.14 -9.20 -42.39
C SER A 189 -22.21 -10.41 -42.49
N ARG A 190 -21.00 -10.26 -43.03
CA ARG A 190 -20.12 -11.39 -43.36
C ARG A 190 -18.69 -11.20 -42.86
N LEU A 191 -18.11 -12.29 -42.36
CA LEU A 191 -16.70 -12.38 -41.96
C LEU A 191 -15.93 -13.31 -42.91
N LEU A 192 -14.69 -12.95 -43.23
CA LEU A 192 -13.75 -13.79 -43.96
C LEU A 192 -12.84 -14.54 -42.99
N ILE A 193 -12.83 -15.85 -43.11
CA ILE A 193 -11.91 -16.75 -42.42
C ILE A 193 -10.86 -17.21 -43.43
N THR A 194 -9.60 -17.05 -43.06
CA THR A 194 -8.48 -17.62 -43.80
C THR A 194 -8.01 -18.89 -43.10
N SER A 195 -7.85 -19.98 -43.86
CA SER A 195 -7.40 -21.27 -43.34
C SER A 195 -6.24 -21.82 -44.18
N ASN A 196 -5.66 -22.94 -43.73
CA ASN A 196 -4.62 -23.65 -44.50
C ASN A 196 -5.12 -24.20 -45.84
N ASP A 197 -6.41 -24.53 -45.95
CA ASP A 197 -7.02 -25.19 -47.11
C ASP A 197 -7.88 -24.26 -47.97
N GLY A 198 -7.91 -22.96 -47.66
CA GLY A 198 -8.53 -21.92 -48.47
C GLY A 198 -9.19 -20.80 -47.69
N PHE A 199 -10.26 -20.26 -48.26
CA PHE A 199 -11.03 -19.16 -47.69
C PHE A 199 -12.45 -19.63 -47.36
N TYR A 200 -12.97 -19.17 -46.23
CA TYR A 200 -14.31 -19.46 -45.76
C TYR A 200 -15.02 -18.15 -45.41
N VAL A 201 -16.33 -18.11 -45.58
CA VAL A 201 -17.17 -16.97 -45.22
C VAL A 201 -18.13 -17.39 -44.12
N TYR A 202 -18.22 -16.57 -43.08
CA TYR A 202 -19.24 -16.70 -42.06
C TYR A 202 -20.32 -15.64 -42.28
N ASP A 203 -21.56 -16.08 -42.50
CA ASP A 203 -22.73 -15.23 -42.57
C ASP A 203 -23.32 -15.06 -41.17
N LYS A 204 -23.30 -13.82 -40.64
CA LYS A 204 -23.78 -13.49 -39.29
C LYS A 204 -25.28 -13.73 -39.12
N GLY A 205 -26.06 -13.54 -40.19
CA GLY A 205 -27.52 -13.73 -40.17
C GLY A 205 -27.91 -15.21 -40.22
N LYS A 206 -27.28 -15.97 -41.13
CA LYS A 206 -27.51 -17.43 -41.24
C LYS A 206 -26.78 -18.25 -40.18
N LYS A 207 -25.83 -17.63 -39.47
CA LYS A 207 -24.94 -18.24 -38.48
C LYS A 207 -24.23 -19.49 -39.02
N LYS A 208 -23.78 -19.45 -40.27
CA LYS A 208 -23.18 -20.60 -40.96
C LYS A 208 -21.86 -20.23 -41.61
N VAL A 209 -20.89 -21.13 -41.49
CA VAL A 209 -19.61 -21.08 -42.22
C VAL A 209 -19.77 -21.85 -43.53
N THR A 210 -19.37 -21.23 -44.65
CA THR A 210 -19.32 -21.86 -45.98
C THR A 210 -17.98 -21.59 -46.63
N LYS A 211 -17.52 -22.46 -47.54
CA LYS A 211 -16.31 -22.21 -48.33
C LYS A 211 -16.58 -21.04 -49.29
N MET A 212 -15.63 -20.11 -49.41
CA MET A 212 -15.80 -18.90 -50.23
C MET A 212 -15.89 -19.26 -51.71
N THR A 213 -16.88 -18.71 -52.41
CA THR A 213 -17.00 -18.78 -53.88
C THR A 213 -16.72 -17.42 -54.51
N ALA A 214 -16.64 -17.37 -55.85
CA ALA A 214 -16.43 -16.12 -56.57
C ALA A 214 -17.58 -15.11 -56.38
N ASP A 215 -18.80 -15.60 -56.14
CA ASP A 215 -19.99 -14.77 -55.92
C ASP A 215 -19.96 -14.04 -54.57
N ASP A 216 -19.27 -14.59 -53.57
CA ASP A 216 -19.19 -13.99 -52.25
C ASP A 216 -18.43 -12.65 -52.27
N CYS A 217 -17.34 -12.59 -53.03
CA CYS A 217 -16.53 -11.38 -53.21
C CYS A 217 -15.75 -11.44 -54.53
N PRO A 218 -16.27 -10.85 -55.62
CA PRO A 218 -15.67 -10.94 -56.95
C PRO A 218 -14.21 -10.47 -57.02
N ILE A 219 -13.86 -9.43 -56.24
CA ILE A 219 -12.50 -8.87 -56.27
C ILE A 219 -11.46 -9.77 -55.57
N LEU A 220 -11.89 -10.58 -54.60
CA LEU A 220 -11.02 -11.55 -53.91
C LEU A 220 -11.08 -12.93 -54.55
N ALA A 221 -11.99 -13.16 -55.50
CA ALA A 221 -12.14 -14.44 -56.20
C ALA A 221 -10.85 -14.88 -56.92
N GLU A 222 -10.03 -13.93 -57.38
CA GLU A 222 -8.73 -14.22 -58.01
C GLU A 222 -7.73 -14.92 -57.07
N LEU A 223 -7.96 -14.90 -55.76
CA LEU A 223 -7.12 -15.56 -54.76
C LEU A 223 -7.55 -17.02 -54.49
N LEU A 224 -8.76 -17.42 -54.90
CA LEU A 224 -9.31 -18.76 -54.68
C LEU A 224 -8.49 -19.91 -55.30
N PRO A 225 -7.89 -19.79 -56.51
CA PRO A 225 -7.11 -20.88 -57.11
C PRO A 225 -5.79 -21.18 -56.37
N GLY A 226 -5.36 -20.29 -55.46
CA GLY A 226 -4.05 -20.30 -54.82
C GLY A 226 -4.00 -20.97 -53.44
N ALA A 227 -4.83 -21.96 -53.14
CA ALA A 227 -4.96 -22.56 -51.80
C ALA A 227 -3.63 -23.10 -51.20
N ASN A 228 -2.60 -23.35 -52.01
CA ASN A 228 -1.24 -23.75 -51.56
C ASN A 228 -0.24 -22.58 -51.41
N THR A 229 -0.66 -21.34 -51.68
CA THR A 229 0.21 -20.15 -51.66
C THR A 229 0.00 -19.33 -50.40
N TYR A 230 1.08 -19.07 -49.67
CA TYR A 230 1.05 -18.30 -48.43
C TYR A 230 0.81 -16.82 -48.74
N TYR A 231 -0.43 -16.36 -48.53
CA TYR A 231 -0.78 -14.94 -48.51
C TYR A 231 -0.70 -14.40 -47.08
N SER A 232 -0.10 -13.24 -46.92
CA SER A 232 -0.19 -12.46 -45.68
C SER A 232 -1.23 -11.36 -45.86
N PHE A 233 -2.23 -11.34 -44.98
CA PHE A 233 -3.36 -10.42 -45.04
C PHE A 233 -3.24 -9.36 -43.95
N PHE A 234 -3.49 -8.11 -44.33
CA PHE A 234 -3.60 -7.00 -43.40
C PHE A 234 -4.85 -6.18 -43.70
N GLN A 235 -5.70 -6.02 -42.68
CA GLN A 235 -6.91 -5.22 -42.77
C GLN A 235 -6.86 -4.11 -41.72
N PRO A 236 -6.46 -2.87 -42.08
CA PRO A 236 -6.47 -1.77 -41.13
C PRO A 236 -7.87 -1.18 -40.89
N LYS A 237 -8.73 -1.26 -41.90
CA LYS A 237 -10.12 -0.77 -41.88
C LYS A 237 -11.00 -1.75 -42.65
N ARG A 238 -12.26 -1.86 -42.26
CA ARG A 238 -13.25 -2.70 -42.95
C ARG A 238 -13.26 -2.39 -44.44
N GLY A 239 -13.18 -3.45 -45.26
CA GLY A 239 -13.14 -3.37 -46.72
C GLY A 239 -11.81 -2.95 -47.37
N HIS A 240 -10.81 -2.52 -46.59
CA HIS A 240 -9.47 -2.21 -47.09
C HIS A 240 -8.51 -3.37 -46.78
N PHE A 241 -8.10 -4.12 -47.79
CA PHE A 241 -7.19 -5.25 -47.65
C PHE A 241 -5.85 -4.96 -48.30
N PHE A 242 -4.78 -5.23 -47.56
CA PHE A 242 -3.42 -5.26 -48.05
C PHE A 242 -2.96 -6.71 -48.03
N ILE A 243 -2.65 -7.26 -49.20
CA ILE A 243 -2.34 -8.67 -49.36
C ILE A 243 -0.95 -8.78 -49.96
N HIS A 244 -0.06 -9.46 -49.26
CA HIS A 244 1.27 -9.78 -49.77
C HIS A 244 1.32 -11.27 -50.11
N LYS A 245 1.63 -11.58 -51.37
CA LYS A 245 1.91 -12.97 -51.76
C LYS A 245 3.40 -13.23 -51.50
N ILE A 246 3.70 -14.11 -50.54
CA ILE A 246 5.03 -14.22 -49.88
C ILE A 246 6.18 -14.59 -50.84
N ASP A 247 5.88 -15.25 -51.96
CA ASP A 247 6.85 -15.61 -53.01
C ASP A 247 7.07 -14.50 -54.06
N THR A 248 6.37 -13.36 -53.94
CA THR A 248 6.44 -12.26 -54.92
C THR A 248 6.90 -10.94 -54.31
N ASP A 249 7.38 -10.06 -55.18
CA ASP A 249 7.67 -8.66 -54.88
C ASP A 249 6.42 -7.76 -54.95
N SER A 250 5.21 -8.32 -55.00
CA SER A 250 3.99 -7.56 -55.23
C SER A 250 3.14 -7.47 -53.96
N LEU A 251 2.85 -6.25 -53.53
CA LEU A 251 1.89 -5.94 -52.47
C LEU A 251 0.60 -5.43 -53.13
N PHE A 252 -0.49 -6.14 -52.89
CA PHE A 252 -1.80 -5.84 -53.45
C PHE A 252 -2.61 -5.03 -52.45
N TYR A 253 -3.27 -3.98 -52.92
CA TYR A 253 -4.27 -3.24 -52.19
C TYR A 253 -5.63 -3.49 -52.85
N PHE A 254 -6.59 -3.98 -52.07
CA PHE A 254 -7.97 -4.20 -52.47
C PHE A 254 -8.89 -3.34 -51.62
N ASN A 255 -9.78 -2.60 -52.28
CA ASN A 255 -10.92 -1.96 -51.66
C ASN A 255 -12.18 -2.72 -52.10
N THR A 256 -12.78 -3.50 -51.20
CA THR A 256 -13.98 -4.29 -51.50
C THR A 256 -15.24 -3.42 -51.58
N ILE A 257 -15.21 -2.19 -51.06
CA ILE A 257 -16.34 -1.25 -51.10
C ILE A 257 -16.36 -0.53 -52.45
N GLU A 258 -15.20 -0.04 -52.90
CA GLU A 258 -15.04 0.64 -54.20
C GLU A 258 -14.82 -0.34 -55.37
N ASN A 259 -14.69 -1.64 -55.07
CA ASN A 259 -14.30 -2.68 -56.01
C ASN A 259 -13.00 -2.33 -56.79
N LYS A 260 -12.01 -1.76 -56.08
CA LYS A 260 -10.75 -1.25 -56.66
C LYS A 260 -9.56 -2.08 -56.23
N LYS A 261 -8.71 -2.46 -57.20
CA LYS A 261 -7.43 -3.15 -56.98
C LYS A 261 -6.26 -2.27 -57.42
N THR A 262 -5.20 -2.25 -56.63
CA THR A 262 -3.94 -1.58 -56.98
C THR A 262 -2.77 -2.49 -56.60
N VAL A 263 -1.75 -2.55 -57.46
CA VAL A 263 -0.57 -3.40 -57.23
C VAL A 263 0.65 -2.49 -57.10
N SER A 264 1.40 -2.66 -56.01
CA SER A 264 2.64 -1.94 -55.76
C SER A 264 3.81 -2.92 -55.67
N LYS A 265 4.95 -2.58 -56.26
CA LYS A 265 6.16 -3.41 -56.19
C LYS A 265 7.00 -3.06 -54.96
N LEU A 266 7.46 -4.08 -54.26
CA LEU A 266 8.41 -4.00 -53.15
C LEU A 266 9.84 -4.01 -53.70
N PRO A 267 10.78 -3.29 -53.07
CA PRO A 267 12.15 -3.17 -53.56
C PRO A 267 13.04 -4.40 -53.29
N PHE A 268 12.47 -5.52 -52.79
CA PHE A 268 13.23 -6.71 -52.36
C PHE A 268 12.95 -7.91 -53.27
N LYS A 269 14.01 -8.62 -53.71
CA LYS A 269 13.93 -9.90 -54.43
C LYS A 269 14.95 -10.92 -53.91
N PRO A 270 14.53 -12.12 -53.47
CA PRO A 270 13.16 -12.60 -53.25
C PRO A 270 12.59 -12.13 -51.90
N ALA A 271 11.31 -11.73 -51.85
CA ALA A 271 10.67 -11.19 -50.64
C ALA A 271 10.59 -12.18 -49.45
N ARG A 272 10.75 -13.49 -49.69
CA ARG A 272 10.71 -14.54 -48.65
C ARG A 272 11.86 -14.46 -47.64
N THR A 273 12.99 -13.83 -47.99
CA THR A 273 14.10 -13.63 -47.03
C THR A 273 13.72 -12.65 -45.93
N GLU A 274 12.85 -11.67 -46.23
CA GLU A 274 12.54 -10.56 -45.33
C GLU A 274 11.15 -10.67 -44.69
N PHE A 275 10.15 -11.15 -45.44
CA PHE A 275 8.75 -11.19 -45.00
C PHE A 275 8.13 -12.58 -45.06
N ASN A 276 7.30 -12.91 -44.07
CA ASN A 276 6.49 -14.13 -44.07
C ASN A 276 5.13 -13.92 -43.37
N TRP A 277 4.43 -15.00 -43.06
CA TRP A 277 3.10 -14.96 -42.41
C TRP A 277 3.10 -14.32 -41.01
N ARG A 278 4.27 -14.17 -40.35
CA ARG A 278 4.42 -13.47 -39.07
C ARG A 278 4.64 -11.97 -39.22
N SER A 279 5.05 -11.50 -40.39
CA SER A 279 5.18 -10.07 -40.69
C SER A 279 3.84 -9.39 -40.54
N ARG A 280 3.82 -8.22 -39.90
CA ARG A 280 2.60 -7.44 -39.64
C ARG A 280 2.72 -6.06 -40.24
N LEU A 281 1.66 -5.64 -40.95
CA LEU A 281 1.48 -4.26 -41.36
C LEU A 281 0.67 -3.53 -40.28
N ILE A 282 1.27 -2.48 -39.71
CA ILE A 282 0.74 -1.75 -38.57
C ILE A 282 0.47 -0.32 -39.00
N THR A 283 -0.77 0.13 -38.82
CA THR A 283 -1.20 1.49 -39.19
C THR A 283 -0.81 2.48 -38.11
N VAL A 284 -0.18 3.58 -38.53
CA VAL A 284 0.20 4.70 -37.66
C VAL A 284 -0.64 5.94 -37.96
N SER A 285 -0.99 6.11 -39.23
CA SER A 285 -1.90 7.14 -39.73
C SER A 285 -2.51 6.65 -41.04
N ASP A 286 -3.45 7.40 -41.60
CA ASP A 286 -4.06 7.07 -42.90
C ASP A 286 -3.06 7.01 -44.06
N THR A 287 -1.86 7.57 -43.89
CA THR A 287 -0.83 7.61 -44.95
C THR A 287 0.46 6.87 -44.59
N THR A 288 0.66 6.49 -43.33
CA THR A 288 1.92 5.89 -42.86
C THR A 288 1.65 4.61 -42.10
N PHE A 289 2.35 3.56 -42.49
CA PHE A 289 2.32 2.21 -41.94
C PHE A 289 3.75 1.75 -41.64
N TYR A 290 3.89 0.77 -40.76
CA TYR A 290 5.13 0.05 -40.54
C TYR A 290 4.93 -1.43 -40.85
N LEU A 291 5.88 -2.03 -41.55
CA LEU A 291 5.88 -3.45 -41.90
C LEU A 291 7.00 -4.16 -41.14
N THR A 292 6.66 -5.08 -40.24
CA THR A 292 7.66 -5.84 -39.49
C THR A 292 8.30 -6.93 -40.35
N SER A 293 9.62 -7.07 -40.25
CA SER A 293 10.35 -8.20 -40.82
C SER A 293 10.14 -9.44 -39.97
N HIS A 294 10.28 -10.62 -40.56
CA HIS A 294 10.28 -11.87 -39.79
C HIS A 294 11.61 -12.11 -39.06
N GLN A 295 12.72 -11.67 -39.65
CA GLN A 295 14.05 -11.93 -39.08
C GLN A 295 14.47 -10.87 -38.07
N SER A 296 14.34 -9.59 -38.43
CA SER A 296 14.69 -8.48 -37.53
C SER A 296 14.20 -7.15 -38.08
N GLY A 297 13.89 -6.20 -37.20
CA GLY A 297 13.53 -4.83 -37.57
C GLY A 297 12.20 -4.68 -38.29
N PHE A 298 11.97 -3.48 -38.81
CA PHE A 298 10.78 -3.10 -39.56
C PHE A 298 11.09 -2.01 -40.58
N PHE A 299 10.18 -1.85 -41.55
CA PHE A 299 10.28 -0.89 -42.63
C PHE A 299 9.15 0.13 -42.56
N LYS A 300 9.43 1.37 -42.97
CA LYS A 300 8.41 2.40 -43.13
C LYS A 300 7.72 2.24 -44.48
N VAL A 301 6.39 2.33 -44.47
CA VAL A 301 5.53 2.20 -45.65
C VAL A 301 4.62 3.43 -45.73
N ARG A 302 4.56 4.07 -46.89
CA ARG A 302 3.64 5.17 -47.19
C ARG A 302 2.53 4.68 -48.10
N PHE A 303 1.30 4.94 -47.69
CA PHE A 303 0.09 4.66 -48.45
C PHE A 303 -0.49 5.96 -48.99
N TYR A 304 -0.89 5.95 -50.25
CA TYR A 304 -1.53 7.08 -50.92
C TYR A 304 -3.01 6.76 -51.15
N PRO A 305 -3.94 7.22 -50.27
CA PRO A 305 -5.34 6.79 -50.32
C PRO A 305 -6.04 7.07 -51.66
N SER A 306 -5.72 8.19 -52.32
CA SER A 306 -6.33 8.57 -53.60
C SER A 306 -6.00 7.61 -54.74
N SER A 307 -4.73 7.22 -54.87
CA SER A 307 -4.29 6.30 -55.91
C SER A 307 -4.40 4.83 -55.51
N GLY A 308 -4.37 4.52 -54.20
CA GLY A 308 -4.20 3.16 -53.68
C GLY A 308 -2.75 2.66 -53.76
N ALA A 309 -1.80 3.51 -54.17
CA ALA A 309 -0.41 3.14 -54.32
C ALA A 309 0.30 3.05 -52.96
N ILE A 310 1.26 2.13 -52.87
CA ILE A 310 2.07 1.91 -51.68
C ILE A 310 3.54 2.10 -52.04
N GLN A 311 4.24 2.88 -51.23
CA GLN A 311 5.67 3.11 -51.35
C GLN A 311 6.36 2.62 -50.07
N LEU A 312 7.27 1.66 -50.21
CA LEU A 312 8.11 1.19 -49.12
C LEU A 312 9.45 1.94 -49.13
N TYR A 313 9.90 2.38 -47.96
CA TYR A 313 11.23 2.96 -47.79
C TYR A 313 12.23 1.84 -47.44
N PRO A 314 13.37 1.75 -48.16
CA PRO A 314 14.29 0.63 -48.02
C PRO A 314 15.07 0.62 -46.70
N GLU A 315 15.04 1.72 -45.94
CA GLU A 315 15.68 1.82 -44.63
C GLU A 315 15.03 0.85 -43.62
N LYS A 316 15.87 0.00 -43.02
CA LYS A 316 15.49 -0.97 -41.99
C LYS A 316 15.80 -0.39 -40.62
N TYR A 317 14.80 -0.35 -39.74
CA TYR A 317 14.94 0.16 -38.37
C TYR A 317 14.96 -1.01 -37.38
N PHE A 318 15.74 -0.92 -36.29
CA PHE A 318 15.88 -1.96 -35.26
C PHE A 318 16.33 -3.33 -35.82
N ASP A 319 17.35 -3.32 -36.68
CA ASP A 319 17.86 -4.52 -37.38
C ASP A 319 18.44 -5.61 -36.46
N SER A 320 18.70 -5.28 -35.19
CA SER A 320 19.25 -6.17 -34.17
C SER A 320 18.17 -6.86 -33.33
N TYR A 321 16.89 -6.52 -33.53
CA TYR A 321 15.76 -6.98 -32.73
C TYR A 321 14.66 -7.61 -33.57
N VAL A 322 14.04 -8.69 -33.08
CA VAL A 322 12.83 -9.23 -33.71
C VAL A 322 11.64 -8.39 -33.25
N CYS A 323 11.13 -7.53 -34.14
CA CYS A 323 10.00 -6.64 -33.82
C CYS A 323 8.66 -7.38 -33.99
N THR A 324 7.92 -7.55 -32.89
CA THR A 324 6.68 -8.33 -32.88
C THR A 324 5.44 -7.48 -33.16
N SER A 325 5.46 -6.21 -32.74
CA SER A 325 4.38 -5.25 -32.89
C SER A 325 4.86 -3.82 -32.62
N LEU A 326 4.03 -2.85 -32.98
CA LEU A 326 4.27 -1.43 -32.78
C LEU A 326 2.95 -0.77 -32.38
N LEU A 327 3.03 0.27 -31.55
CA LEU A 327 1.88 1.07 -31.14
C LEU A 327 2.30 2.54 -31.15
N LYS A 328 1.49 3.41 -31.73
CA LYS A 328 1.65 4.85 -31.52
C LYS A 328 0.71 5.27 -30.38
N ASP A 329 1.28 5.81 -29.31
CA ASP A 329 0.51 6.22 -28.15
C ASP A 329 -0.23 7.55 -28.38
N LYS A 330 -1.11 7.90 -27.43
CA LYS A 330 -1.85 9.17 -27.39
C LYS A 330 -0.96 10.43 -27.27
N GLU A 331 0.28 10.30 -26.82
CA GLU A 331 1.28 11.37 -26.79
C GLU A 331 2.08 11.49 -28.12
N ASN A 332 1.75 10.67 -29.13
CA ASN A 332 2.44 10.50 -30.41
C ASN A 332 3.83 9.81 -30.34
N ASN A 333 4.20 9.18 -29.22
CA ASN A 333 5.43 8.39 -29.16
C ASN A 333 5.21 7.01 -29.79
N LEU A 334 6.24 6.50 -30.46
CA LEU A 334 6.23 5.15 -31.03
C LEU A 334 6.72 4.12 -30.00
N TRP A 335 5.90 3.11 -29.73
CA TRP A 335 6.28 1.93 -28.96
C TRP A 335 6.58 0.77 -29.90
N ILE A 336 7.64 0.04 -29.61
CA ILE A 336 8.14 -1.08 -30.42
C ILE A 336 8.33 -2.26 -29.48
N THR A 337 7.58 -3.33 -29.71
CA THR A 337 7.69 -4.56 -28.95
C THR A 337 8.70 -5.49 -29.61
N THR A 338 9.59 -6.08 -28.82
CA THR A 338 10.63 -6.95 -29.34
C THR A 338 10.74 -8.25 -28.56
N ASN A 339 11.54 -9.18 -29.07
CA ASN A 339 11.95 -10.37 -28.32
C ASN A 339 12.97 -10.09 -27.21
N ARG A 340 13.44 -8.85 -27.05
CA ARG A 340 14.44 -8.45 -26.05
C ARG A 340 14.03 -7.17 -25.33
N GLY A 341 12.75 -7.02 -25.04
CA GLY A 341 12.18 -5.93 -24.26
C GLY A 341 11.25 -5.04 -25.07
N LEU A 342 10.91 -3.91 -24.48
CA LEU A 342 10.00 -2.93 -25.02
C LEU A 342 10.75 -1.62 -25.23
N PHE A 343 10.68 -1.07 -26.42
CA PHE A 343 11.25 0.24 -26.72
C PHE A 343 10.13 1.26 -26.82
N ARG A 344 10.28 2.39 -26.12
CA ARG A 344 9.41 3.54 -26.30
C ARG A 344 10.24 4.67 -26.87
N GLN A 345 9.76 5.29 -27.93
CA GLN A 345 10.40 6.44 -28.52
C GLN A 345 10.46 7.55 -27.48
N ASN A 346 11.67 7.83 -27.07
CA ASN A 346 12.04 9.02 -26.37
C ASN A 346 12.50 9.99 -27.44
N LEU A 347 11.52 10.58 -28.17
CA LEU A 347 11.81 11.72 -29.04
C LEU A 347 12.68 12.67 -28.22
N PRO A 348 13.84 13.12 -28.73
CA PRO A 348 14.78 13.88 -27.92
C PRO A 348 13.97 14.92 -27.17
N LYS A 349 13.97 14.79 -25.83
CA LYS A 349 13.22 15.66 -24.91
C LYS A 349 13.43 17.15 -25.25
N SER A 350 14.56 17.38 -25.90
CA SER A 350 15.12 18.62 -26.33
C SER A 350 14.53 19.17 -27.63
N GLN A 351 13.72 20.21 -27.47
CA GLN A 351 13.66 21.29 -28.46
C GLN A 351 14.95 22.14 -28.47
N VAL A 352 15.95 21.74 -27.67
CA VAL A 352 17.27 22.35 -27.56
C VAL A 352 18.27 21.56 -28.39
N GLN A 353 18.92 22.23 -29.32
CA GLN A 353 19.98 21.68 -30.15
C GLN A 353 21.32 22.17 -29.61
N THR A 354 22.25 21.25 -29.38
CA THR A 354 23.57 21.57 -28.82
C THR A 354 24.62 21.51 -29.92
N ALA A 355 25.44 22.56 -30.01
CA ALA A 355 26.60 22.63 -30.87
C ALA A 355 27.87 22.56 -30.01
N MET A 356 28.66 21.51 -30.21
CA MET A 356 29.92 21.32 -29.49
C MET A 356 31.05 22.07 -30.19
N LEU A 357 31.97 22.62 -29.40
CA LEU A 357 33.26 23.07 -29.91
C LEU A 357 34.09 21.88 -30.44
N PRO A 358 35.02 22.09 -31.39
CA PRO A 358 35.95 21.05 -31.87
C PRO A 358 36.69 20.34 -30.72
N SER A 359 36.86 19.01 -30.85
CA SER A 359 37.57 18.19 -29.85
C SER A 359 39.04 18.61 -29.70
N GLY A 360 39.54 18.70 -28.46
CA GLY A 360 40.93 19.05 -28.14
C GLY A 360 41.19 20.55 -27.99
N MET A 361 40.19 21.41 -28.19
CA MET A 361 40.34 22.86 -28.03
C MET A 361 40.62 23.28 -26.59
N ASP A 362 40.10 22.54 -25.62
CA ASP A 362 40.36 22.69 -24.19
C ASP A 362 41.82 22.39 -23.81
N VAL A 363 42.50 21.54 -24.59
CA VAL A 363 43.93 21.24 -24.45
C VAL A 363 44.79 22.35 -25.08
N GLU A 364 44.42 22.80 -26.28
CA GLU A 364 45.16 23.83 -27.02
C GLU A 364 45.01 25.22 -26.40
N TYR A 365 43.79 25.54 -25.93
CA TYR A 365 43.43 26.82 -25.31
C TYR A 365 42.85 26.54 -23.92
N PRO A 366 43.70 26.53 -22.87
CA PRO A 366 43.23 26.41 -21.50
C PRO A 366 42.14 27.45 -21.21
N ASP A 367 41.13 27.05 -20.44
CA ASP A 367 40.01 27.94 -20.06
C ASP A 367 39.04 28.33 -21.21
N THR A 368 38.97 27.52 -22.27
CA THR A 368 38.05 27.68 -23.41
C THR A 368 36.59 27.82 -22.97
N LYS A 369 35.97 28.94 -23.37
CA LYS A 369 34.63 29.37 -22.95
C LYS A 369 33.91 30.15 -24.07
N VAL A 370 32.64 29.86 -24.35
CA VAL A 370 31.84 30.60 -25.35
C VAL A 370 31.13 31.79 -24.72
N ASP A 371 31.71 32.99 -24.81
CA ASP A 371 31.22 34.19 -24.10
C ASP A 371 30.06 34.88 -24.84
N ASP A 372 30.14 35.04 -26.15
CA ASP A 372 29.11 35.73 -26.93
C ASP A 372 28.87 35.07 -28.28
N ILE A 373 27.64 35.19 -28.79
CA ILE A 373 27.19 34.54 -30.02
C ILE A 373 26.44 35.56 -30.86
N TYR A 374 26.81 35.68 -32.13
CA TYR A 374 26.08 36.45 -33.11
C TYR A 374 25.64 35.54 -34.26
N VAL A 375 24.37 35.61 -34.65
CA VAL A 375 23.83 34.77 -35.74
C VAL A 375 23.46 35.64 -36.94
N SER A 376 23.99 35.30 -38.11
CA SER A 376 23.61 35.90 -39.39
C SER A 376 22.59 35.04 -40.14
N SER A 377 22.29 35.38 -41.39
CA SER A 377 21.41 34.59 -42.26
C SER A 377 21.97 33.19 -42.57
N ASP A 378 23.30 33.02 -42.60
CA ASP A 378 23.99 31.81 -43.07
C ASP A 378 24.94 31.16 -42.04
N LYS A 379 25.53 31.95 -41.14
CA LYS A 379 26.58 31.53 -40.20
C LYS A 379 26.25 31.94 -38.76
N ILE A 380 26.87 31.24 -37.82
CA ILE A 380 26.89 31.59 -36.41
C ILE A 380 28.34 31.95 -36.06
N TYR A 381 28.53 33.08 -35.39
CA TYR A 381 29.83 33.58 -34.96
C TYR A 381 29.91 33.47 -33.44
N ALA A 382 30.79 32.61 -32.94
CA ALA A 382 30.99 32.37 -31.52
C ALA A 382 32.32 32.96 -31.06
N GLY A 383 32.28 33.84 -30.07
CA GLY A 383 33.46 34.44 -29.45
C GLY A 383 34.00 33.54 -28.35
N ILE A 384 35.26 33.12 -28.48
CA ILE A 384 35.90 32.22 -27.52
C ILE A 384 36.82 33.00 -26.59
N ARG A 385 36.56 32.86 -25.29
CA ARG A 385 37.47 33.24 -24.22
C ARG A 385 38.45 32.10 -23.96
N GLY A 386 39.71 32.43 -23.68
CA GLY A 386 40.81 31.47 -23.56
C GLY A 386 41.83 31.55 -24.71
N GLY A 387 41.63 32.46 -25.67
CA GLY A 387 42.56 32.69 -26.78
C GLY A 387 42.17 32.01 -28.09
N GLY A 388 41.01 31.34 -28.13
CA GLY A 388 40.49 30.65 -29.31
C GLY A 388 39.95 31.55 -30.43
N GLY A 389 39.84 32.88 -30.22
CA GLY A 389 39.39 33.84 -31.22
C GLY A 389 37.92 33.68 -31.62
N LEU A 390 37.63 33.91 -32.90
CA LEU A 390 36.27 33.85 -33.45
C LEU A 390 36.05 32.55 -34.21
N PHE A 391 35.06 31.76 -33.80
CA PHE A 391 34.66 30.54 -34.51
C PHE A 391 33.41 30.75 -35.36
N LEU A 392 33.44 30.24 -36.58
CA LEU A 392 32.31 30.30 -37.51
C LEU A 392 31.67 28.92 -37.60
N PHE A 393 30.39 28.81 -37.24
CA PHE A 393 29.59 27.61 -37.34
C PHE A 393 28.57 27.72 -38.48
N ASN A 394 28.22 26.59 -39.08
CA ASN A 394 27.13 26.55 -40.07
C ASN A 394 25.77 26.65 -39.35
N LYS A 395 24.93 27.61 -39.74
CA LYS A 395 23.63 27.87 -39.08
C LYS A 395 22.65 26.69 -39.16
N LYS A 396 22.72 25.89 -40.23
CA LYS A 396 21.80 24.77 -40.47
C LYS A 396 22.27 23.49 -39.78
N THR A 397 23.54 23.12 -39.94
CA THR A 397 24.08 21.85 -39.43
C THR A 397 24.65 21.94 -38.03
N LEU A 398 24.89 23.16 -37.51
CA LEU A 398 25.57 23.44 -36.23
C LEU A 398 26.98 22.86 -36.12
N GLN A 399 27.58 22.44 -37.24
CA GLN A 399 28.94 21.94 -37.28
C GLN A 399 29.94 23.11 -37.25
N PRO A 400 31.07 22.97 -36.53
CA PRO A 400 32.13 23.96 -36.54
C PRO A 400 32.72 24.08 -37.94
N GLY A 401 32.93 25.31 -38.38
CA GLY A 401 33.59 25.66 -39.62
C GLY A 401 34.99 26.20 -39.37
N ARG A 402 35.21 27.47 -39.74
CA ARG A 402 36.53 28.11 -39.71
C ARG A 402 36.79 28.82 -38.39
N GLN A 403 38.01 28.71 -37.86
CA GLN A 403 38.54 29.54 -36.78
C GLN A 403 39.26 30.76 -37.35
N VAL A 404 39.02 31.94 -36.78
CA VAL A 404 39.67 33.20 -37.15
C VAL A 404 40.43 33.74 -35.94
N LEU A 405 41.75 33.78 -36.08
CA LEU A 405 42.69 34.28 -35.07
C LEU A 405 43.36 35.58 -35.53
N HIS A 406 43.54 36.50 -34.60
CA HIS A 406 44.40 37.66 -34.72
C HIS A 406 45.87 37.24 -34.52
N LYS A 407 46.66 37.29 -35.59
CA LYS A 407 48.03 36.72 -35.61
C LYS A 407 49.06 37.52 -34.82
N LYS A 408 48.87 38.84 -34.67
CA LYS A 408 49.88 39.74 -34.08
C LYS A 408 49.73 39.93 -32.58
N ASN A 409 48.53 39.72 -32.05
CA ASN A 409 48.24 39.97 -30.66
C ASN A 409 47.37 38.84 -30.10
N ALA A 410 47.93 38.08 -29.18
CA ALA A 410 47.25 36.97 -28.52
C ALA A 410 46.09 37.44 -27.62
N THR A 411 46.20 38.61 -26.97
CA THR A 411 45.12 39.12 -26.08
C THR A 411 43.86 39.49 -26.87
N ALA A 412 44.04 39.88 -28.14
CA ALA A 412 42.95 40.14 -29.08
C ALA A 412 42.14 38.88 -29.46
N ASN A 413 42.66 37.67 -29.18
CA ASN A 413 41.95 36.41 -29.40
C ASN A 413 41.03 36.00 -28.24
N HIS A 414 41.00 36.76 -27.14
CA HIS A 414 40.01 36.58 -26.08
C HIS A 414 38.80 37.46 -26.41
N ILE A 415 37.82 36.92 -27.12
CA ILE A 415 36.62 37.68 -27.53
C ILE A 415 35.57 37.60 -26.43
N ARG A 416 35.14 38.76 -25.93
CA ARG A 416 34.13 38.88 -24.85
C ARG A 416 32.75 39.34 -25.33
N ALA A 417 32.70 40.09 -26.41
CA ALA A 417 31.45 40.66 -26.91
C ALA A 417 31.47 40.78 -28.44
N ILE A 418 30.33 40.55 -29.08
CA ILE A 418 30.16 40.62 -30.53
C ILE A 418 28.91 41.44 -30.83
N ILE A 419 29.04 42.51 -31.61
CA ILE A 419 27.88 43.32 -32.00
C ILE A 419 27.95 43.73 -33.47
N PRO A 420 26.83 43.74 -34.22
CA PRO A 420 26.83 44.17 -35.60
C PRO A 420 26.94 45.70 -35.71
N VAL A 421 27.94 46.17 -36.44
CA VAL A 421 28.07 47.59 -36.82
C VAL A 421 27.09 47.88 -37.95
N ASP A 422 27.18 47.08 -39.01
CA ASP A 422 26.34 47.10 -40.21
C ASP A 422 26.11 45.67 -40.72
N GLY A 423 25.44 45.51 -41.87
CA GLY A 423 25.14 44.18 -42.43
C GLY A 423 26.39 43.35 -42.79
N SER A 424 27.55 43.98 -42.97
CA SER A 424 28.80 43.34 -43.39
C SER A 424 29.88 43.29 -42.32
N THR A 425 29.78 44.09 -41.26
CA THR A 425 30.86 44.28 -40.28
C THR A 425 30.38 44.03 -38.85
N LEU A 426 31.16 43.24 -38.11
CA LEU A 426 30.98 43.00 -36.67
C LEU A 426 32.07 43.75 -35.89
N LEU A 427 31.72 44.34 -34.76
CA LEU A 427 32.66 44.85 -33.77
C LEU A 427 32.83 43.80 -32.67
N LEU A 428 34.08 43.45 -32.40
CA LEU A 428 34.47 42.46 -31.41
C LEU A 428 35.18 43.17 -30.25
N GLY A 429 34.64 43.00 -29.05
CA GLY A 429 35.29 43.38 -27.80
C GLY A 429 36.26 42.29 -27.37
N THR A 430 37.50 42.66 -27.03
CA THR A 430 38.55 41.70 -26.69
C THR A 430 39.26 42.04 -25.36
N ASN A 431 40.18 41.18 -24.89
CA ASN A 431 41.12 41.52 -23.81
C ASN A 431 42.31 42.40 -24.28
N GLY A 432 42.15 43.11 -25.40
CA GLY A 432 43.11 44.05 -25.95
C GLY A 432 42.38 45.06 -26.83
N PRO A 433 42.81 45.31 -28.09
CA PRO A 433 42.16 46.27 -28.96
C PRO A 433 40.74 45.84 -29.36
N LEU A 434 39.89 46.80 -29.71
CA LEU A 434 38.63 46.50 -30.39
C LEU A 434 38.94 46.03 -31.82
N LEU A 435 38.21 45.03 -32.31
CA LEU A 435 38.40 44.52 -33.67
C LEU A 435 37.15 44.73 -34.52
N LEU A 436 37.32 45.22 -35.74
CA LEU A 436 36.30 45.13 -36.78
C LEU A 436 36.55 43.87 -37.62
N PHE A 437 35.56 42.99 -37.65
CA PHE A 437 35.54 41.81 -38.48
C PHE A 437 34.61 42.03 -39.68
N ASN A 438 35.19 42.05 -40.88
CA ASN A 438 34.40 42.08 -42.10
C ASN A 438 33.96 40.66 -42.48
N ARG A 439 32.65 40.43 -42.54
CA ARG A 439 32.04 39.11 -42.79
C ARG A 439 32.27 38.57 -44.21
N ASN A 440 32.45 39.47 -45.18
CA ASN A 440 32.64 39.09 -46.58
C ASN A 440 34.10 38.72 -46.88
N SER A 441 35.04 39.53 -46.39
CA SER A 441 36.48 39.29 -46.59
C SER A 441 37.12 38.45 -45.49
N GLU A 442 36.40 38.19 -44.39
CA GLU A 442 36.87 37.53 -43.17
C GLU A 442 38.18 38.15 -42.61
N ARG A 443 38.32 39.47 -42.71
CA ARG A 443 39.50 40.22 -42.24
C ARG A 443 39.21 40.94 -40.92
N LEU A 444 40.18 40.90 -40.02
CA LEU A 444 40.20 41.66 -38.75
C LEU A 444 40.98 42.96 -38.92
N THR A 445 40.42 44.07 -38.43
CA THR A 445 41.06 45.39 -38.38
C THR A 445 41.00 45.92 -36.96
N GLU A 446 42.13 46.35 -36.38
CA GLU A 446 42.16 46.94 -35.04
C GLU A 446 41.60 48.37 -35.03
N ILE A 447 40.86 48.71 -33.97
CA ILE A 447 40.40 50.05 -33.63
C ILE A 447 40.77 50.34 -32.18
N ILE A 448 41.36 51.52 -31.95
CA ILE A 448 41.85 51.93 -30.63
C ILE A 448 41.10 53.20 -30.20
N PRO A 449 40.29 53.14 -29.13
CA PRO A 449 39.65 54.32 -28.57
C PRO A 449 40.65 55.33 -27.98
N PRO A 450 40.27 56.62 -27.84
CA PRO A 450 41.10 57.60 -27.15
C PRO A 450 41.39 57.17 -25.70
N LYS A 451 42.62 57.35 -25.22
CA LYS A 451 43.06 56.95 -23.87
C LYS A 451 43.03 55.43 -23.60
N TRP A 452 42.94 54.60 -24.63
CA TRP A 452 42.99 53.14 -24.48
C TRP A 452 44.44 52.65 -24.31
N ASP A 453 44.72 51.91 -23.23
CA ASP A 453 45.98 51.22 -23.02
C ASP A 453 45.93 49.80 -23.59
N TYR A 454 46.74 49.56 -24.63
CA TYR A 454 46.80 48.28 -25.34
C TYR A 454 47.21 47.09 -24.45
N LYS A 455 47.89 47.33 -23.32
CA LYS A 455 48.38 46.25 -22.44
C LYS A 455 47.45 45.92 -21.27
N SER A 456 46.64 46.88 -20.83
CA SER A 456 45.86 46.76 -19.60
C SER A 456 44.36 46.91 -19.79
N ASP A 457 43.90 47.56 -20.86
CA ASP A 457 42.47 47.74 -21.09
C ASP A 457 41.85 46.52 -21.80
N TRP A 458 40.71 46.08 -21.29
CA TRP A 458 39.87 45.05 -21.90
C TRP A 458 38.42 45.52 -21.99
N THR A 459 37.68 44.94 -22.91
CA THR A 459 36.24 45.18 -23.04
C THR A 459 35.46 44.33 -22.04
N ASN A 460 34.62 44.94 -21.21
CA ASN A 460 33.69 44.22 -20.33
C ASN A 460 32.34 43.99 -21.02
N ASP A 461 31.82 45.01 -21.71
CA ASP A 461 30.53 44.94 -22.37
C ASP A 461 30.47 45.85 -23.61
N ILE A 462 29.62 45.48 -24.57
CA ILE A 462 29.29 46.29 -25.73
C ILE A 462 27.77 46.25 -25.95
N TYR A 463 27.17 47.42 -26.11
CA TYR A 463 25.75 47.61 -26.36
C TYR A 463 25.52 48.55 -27.54
N LYS A 464 24.50 48.30 -28.37
CA LYS A 464 24.13 49.16 -29.49
C LYS A 464 22.78 49.80 -29.20
N ASP A 465 22.77 51.12 -29.08
CA ASP A 465 21.55 51.88 -28.82
C ASP A 465 20.61 51.93 -30.03
N LEU A 466 19.35 52.32 -29.79
CA LEU A 466 18.32 52.46 -30.81
C LEU A 466 18.68 53.48 -31.90
N GLN A 467 19.61 54.40 -31.64
CA GLN A 467 20.10 55.36 -32.64
C GLN A 467 21.30 54.81 -33.45
N GLY A 468 21.73 53.57 -33.17
CA GLY A 468 22.79 52.86 -33.87
C GLY A 468 24.21 53.21 -33.42
N LYS A 469 24.38 53.96 -32.33
CA LYS A 469 25.69 54.19 -31.70
C LYS A 469 26.00 53.03 -30.77
N ILE A 470 27.28 52.80 -30.56
CA ILE A 470 27.77 51.64 -29.82
C ILE A 470 28.43 52.12 -28.53
N TRP A 471 27.88 51.72 -27.40
CA TRP A 471 28.43 51.93 -26.07
C TRP A 471 29.34 50.76 -25.72
N ILE A 472 30.55 51.08 -25.26
CA ILE A 472 31.60 50.11 -24.95
C ILE A 472 32.04 50.37 -23.52
N SER A 473 31.88 49.38 -22.65
CA SER A 473 32.42 49.42 -21.30
C SER A 473 33.82 48.82 -21.30
N ALA A 474 34.80 49.62 -20.91
CA ALA A 474 36.17 49.23 -20.64
C ALA A 474 36.68 50.09 -19.48
N ASN A 475 37.98 50.38 -19.38
CA ASN A 475 38.50 51.23 -18.31
C ASN A 475 37.75 52.58 -18.19
N PHE A 476 37.35 53.13 -19.34
CA PHE A 476 36.32 54.16 -19.46
C PHE A 476 35.10 53.65 -20.22
N ILE A 477 34.00 54.39 -20.14
CA ILE A 477 32.85 54.19 -21.02
C ILE A 477 33.10 54.96 -22.31
N TYR A 478 33.01 54.28 -23.44
CA TYR A 478 33.13 54.87 -24.76
C TYR A 478 31.80 54.81 -25.49
N ARG A 479 31.47 55.86 -26.23
CA ARG A 479 30.42 55.82 -27.25
C ARG A 479 31.05 56.00 -28.62
N TYR A 480 30.99 54.95 -29.42
CA TYR A 480 31.45 54.91 -30.79
C TYR A 480 30.27 55.20 -31.73
N ASP A 481 30.41 56.16 -32.63
CA ASP A 481 29.48 56.36 -33.72
C ASP A 481 30.04 55.72 -35.00
N PRO A 482 29.44 54.62 -35.49
CA PRO A 482 29.90 53.94 -36.71
C PRO A 482 29.93 54.80 -37.96
N LYS A 483 29.06 55.82 -38.07
CA LYS A 483 28.93 56.66 -39.26
C LYS A 483 30.06 57.68 -39.33
N SER A 484 30.32 58.38 -38.22
CA SER A 484 31.40 59.37 -38.13
C SER A 484 32.76 58.75 -37.79
N LYS A 485 32.78 57.50 -37.28
CA LYS A 485 33.96 56.79 -36.74
C LYS A 485 34.62 57.52 -35.56
N ILE A 486 33.86 58.34 -34.83
CA ILE A 486 34.34 59.13 -33.70
C ILE A 486 33.97 58.46 -32.38
N PHE A 487 34.89 58.53 -31.41
CA PHE A 487 34.68 58.11 -30.03
C PHE A 487 34.44 59.31 -29.11
N LYS A 488 33.39 59.26 -28.28
CA LYS A 488 33.21 60.12 -27.11
C LYS A 488 33.52 59.31 -25.85
N VAL A 489 34.37 59.84 -24.97
CA VAL A 489 34.77 59.20 -23.71
C VAL A 489 33.94 59.78 -22.56
N PHE A 490 33.42 58.92 -21.70
CA PHE A 490 32.67 59.29 -20.50
C PHE A 490 33.40 58.77 -19.26
N PRO A 491 33.49 59.59 -18.19
CA PRO A 491 34.01 59.12 -16.92
C PRO A 491 33.02 58.15 -16.24
N ASN A 492 33.55 57.17 -15.50
CA ASN A 492 32.72 56.30 -14.67
C ASN A 492 32.14 57.11 -13.50
N HIS A 493 30.87 56.87 -13.16
CA HIS A 493 30.27 57.49 -11.98
C HIS A 493 30.92 56.92 -10.70
N PRO A 494 31.41 57.74 -9.74
CA PRO A 494 32.19 57.26 -8.58
C PRO A 494 31.48 56.19 -7.74
N ARG A 495 30.15 56.28 -7.62
CA ARG A 495 29.34 55.32 -6.84
C ARG A 495 29.19 53.94 -7.47
N LEU A 496 29.57 53.75 -8.75
CA LEU A 496 29.58 52.42 -9.34
C LEU A 496 30.68 51.53 -8.73
N LEU A 497 31.73 52.13 -8.15
CA LEU A 497 32.89 51.48 -7.49
C LEU A 497 33.67 50.46 -8.35
N SER A 498 33.21 50.18 -9.56
CA SER A 498 33.85 49.33 -10.57
C SER A 498 33.50 49.84 -11.96
N VAL A 499 34.28 49.41 -12.94
CA VAL A 499 33.94 49.54 -14.35
C VAL A 499 32.58 48.88 -14.63
N PRO A 500 31.71 49.47 -15.46
CA PRO A 500 30.42 48.87 -15.75
C PRO A 500 30.53 47.48 -16.37
N ILE A 501 29.70 46.54 -15.91
CA ILE A 501 29.71 45.14 -16.38
C ILE A 501 28.58 44.88 -17.37
N ALA A 502 27.46 45.58 -17.24
CA ALA A 502 26.37 45.54 -18.20
C ALA A 502 25.88 46.96 -18.55
N ILE A 503 25.52 47.15 -19.82
CA ILE A 503 24.91 48.36 -20.37
C ILE A 503 23.58 48.01 -21.01
N GLU A 504 22.52 48.77 -20.72
CA GLU A 504 21.19 48.63 -21.33
C GLU A 504 20.52 49.98 -21.60
N GLU A 505 19.59 50.03 -22.53
CA GLU A 505 18.79 51.23 -22.85
C GLU A 505 17.36 51.08 -22.33
N ASP A 506 16.84 52.13 -21.67
CA ASP A 506 15.43 52.17 -21.27
C ASP A 506 14.51 52.67 -22.39
N THR A 507 13.19 52.55 -22.20
CA THR A 507 12.20 52.94 -23.22
C THR A 507 12.22 54.44 -23.59
N ALA A 508 12.84 55.28 -22.76
CA ALA A 508 13.02 56.71 -23.01
C ALA A 508 14.37 57.05 -23.67
N GLY A 509 15.19 56.04 -23.98
CA GLY A 509 16.50 56.21 -24.61
C GLY A 509 17.62 56.62 -23.64
N ASN A 510 17.43 56.42 -22.33
CA ASN A 510 18.50 56.63 -21.36
C ASN A 510 19.32 55.34 -21.20
N ILE A 511 20.60 55.51 -20.91
CA ILE A 511 21.54 54.38 -20.80
C ILE A 511 21.75 54.03 -19.34
N TRP A 512 21.47 52.79 -18.99
CA TRP A 512 21.71 52.24 -17.67
C TRP A 512 23.02 51.45 -17.65
N MET A 513 23.74 51.58 -16.54
CA MET A 513 25.05 50.99 -16.34
C MET A 513 25.09 50.30 -14.98
N SER A 514 25.65 49.09 -14.94
CA SER A 514 25.75 48.30 -13.71
C SER A 514 27.19 48.15 -13.23
N GLY A 515 27.40 48.31 -11.93
CA GLY A 515 28.67 48.03 -11.24
C GLY A 515 28.37 47.42 -9.87
N HIS A 516 28.86 48.01 -8.79
CA HIS A 516 28.35 47.76 -7.43
C HIS A 516 27.08 48.57 -7.11
N ALA A 517 26.64 49.39 -8.06
CA ALA A 517 25.43 50.21 -8.04
C ALA A 517 24.82 50.19 -9.46
N LEU A 518 23.60 50.72 -9.60
CA LEU A 518 23.00 51.03 -10.90
C LEU A 518 23.04 52.54 -11.11
N ALA A 519 23.51 52.98 -12.28
CA ALA A 519 23.50 54.39 -12.66
C ALA A 519 22.78 54.58 -13.99
N ARG A 520 21.91 55.58 -14.08
CA ARG A 520 21.24 55.99 -15.31
C ARG A 520 21.86 57.27 -15.85
N TYR A 521 22.30 57.20 -17.10
CA TYR A 521 22.76 58.31 -17.89
C TYR A 521 21.61 58.84 -18.76
N ASN A 522 21.16 60.04 -18.45
CA ASN A 522 20.12 60.70 -19.22
C ASN A 522 20.72 61.28 -20.50
N THR A 523 20.33 60.73 -21.65
CA THR A 523 20.90 61.09 -22.95
C THR A 523 20.46 62.49 -23.41
N THR A 524 19.34 62.99 -22.90
CA THR A 524 18.84 64.34 -23.20
C THR A 524 19.55 65.41 -22.36
N LEU A 525 19.78 65.11 -21.08
CA LEU A 525 20.47 66.02 -20.14
C LEU A 525 22.00 65.91 -20.19
N ASP A 526 22.55 64.97 -20.97
CA ASP A 526 23.97 64.62 -21.05
C ASP A 526 24.64 64.47 -19.66
N SER A 527 23.92 63.86 -18.70
CA SER A 527 24.36 63.72 -17.29
C SER A 527 23.73 62.50 -16.60
N PHE A 528 24.35 62.04 -15.50
CA PHE A 528 23.77 61.01 -14.63
C PHE A 528 22.71 61.62 -13.72
N ASP A 529 21.46 61.14 -13.82
CA ASP A 529 20.31 61.69 -13.08
C ASP A 529 19.79 60.76 -11.97
N LEU A 530 20.12 59.48 -12.01
CA LEU A 530 19.70 58.48 -11.02
C LEU A 530 20.83 57.50 -10.72
N VAL A 531 21.09 57.27 -9.43
CA VAL A 531 22.05 56.27 -8.95
C VAL A 531 21.46 55.51 -7.78
N LEU A 532 21.44 54.18 -7.88
CA LEU A 532 20.96 53.25 -6.86
C LEU A 532 22.14 52.45 -6.31
N ASP A 533 22.58 52.78 -5.10
CA ASP A 533 23.74 52.18 -4.42
C ASP A 533 23.36 51.35 -3.18
N SER A 534 22.08 51.32 -2.81
CA SER A 534 21.53 50.56 -1.69
C SER A 534 20.35 49.71 -2.13
N PHE A 535 20.38 48.43 -1.77
CA PHE A 535 19.39 47.43 -2.15
C PHE A 535 18.91 46.72 -0.87
N PRO A 536 17.59 46.48 -0.67
CA PRO A 536 17.09 45.86 0.56
C PRO A 536 17.65 44.46 0.84
N TYR A 537 17.88 43.68 -0.21
CA TYR A 537 18.25 42.27 -0.15
C TYR A 537 19.72 41.99 -0.50
N ILE A 538 20.47 43.00 -0.97
CA ILE A 538 21.84 42.83 -1.48
C ILE A 538 22.80 43.72 -0.69
N LYS A 539 23.74 43.08 0.01
CA LYS A 539 24.78 43.74 0.84
C LYS A 539 26.17 43.51 0.25
N MET A 540 27.16 44.30 0.69
CA MET A 540 28.57 44.04 0.39
C MET A 540 29.01 42.75 1.12
N PRO A 541 29.90 41.91 0.53
CA PRO A 541 30.63 42.11 -0.73
C PRO A 541 29.83 41.77 -2.01
N ASP A 542 28.63 41.20 -1.89
CA ASP A 542 27.85 40.65 -3.01
C ASP A 542 27.10 41.69 -3.87
N LYS A 543 27.47 42.97 -3.81
CA LYS A 543 26.80 44.05 -4.57
C LYS A 543 27.15 44.09 -6.05
N GLN A 544 28.18 43.36 -6.50
CA GLN A 544 28.56 43.38 -7.91
C GLN A 544 27.43 42.81 -8.77
N ILE A 545 26.88 43.66 -9.64
CA ILE A 545 25.78 43.32 -10.53
C ILE A 545 26.37 42.69 -11.80
N ASN A 546 25.91 41.48 -12.15
CA ASN A 546 26.46 40.73 -13.28
C ASN A 546 25.72 40.96 -14.59
N SER A 547 24.39 41.13 -14.54
CA SER A 547 23.55 41.35 -15.70
C SER A 547 22.39 42.28 -15.36
N LEU A 548 21.87 42.95 -16.38
CA LEU A 548 20.82 43.95 -16.31
C LEU A 548 19.94 43.81 -17.55
N VAL A 549 18.62 43.89 -17.41
CA VAL A 549 17.66 44.08 -18.50
C VAL A 549 16.52 44.98 -18.06
N ILE A 550 15.95 45.75 -18.98
CA ILE A 550 14.86 46.68 -18.70
C ILE A 550 13.64 46.26 -19.51
N ASP A 551 12.49 46.14 -18.82
CA ASP A 551 11.24 45.80 -19.51
C ASP A 551 10.46 47.04 -20.00
N ASN A 552 9.43 46.78 -20.79
CA ASN A 552 8.57 47.83 -21.37
C ASN A 552 7.74 48.60 -20.33
N LYS A 553 7.69 48.16 -19.06
CA LYS A 553 7.04 48.86 -17.94
C LYS A 553 8.05 49.68 -17.12
N ASN A 554 9.28 49.85 -17.62
CA ASN A 554 10.37 50.53 -16.93
C ASN A 554 10.69 49.89 -15.58
N ARG A 555 10.62 48.55 -15.51
CA ARG A 555 11.18 47.79 -14.39
C ARG A 555 12.58 47.31 -14.78
N VAL A 556 13.53 47.61 -13.90
CA VAL A 556 14.93 47.26 -14.03
C VAL A 556 15.15 45.92 -13.36
N TRP A 557 15.45 44.90 -14.15
CA TRP A 557 15.74 43.55 -13.68
C TRP A 557 17.25 43.36 -13.64
N PHE A 558 17.77 42.96 -12.49
CA PHE A 558 19.21 42.82 -12.29
C PHE A 558 19.51 41.70 -11.31
N ASN A 559 20.72 41.18 -11.35
CA ASN A 559 21.18 40.15 -10.42
C ASN A 559 22.53 40.53 -9.83
N SER A 560 22.77 40.09 -8.60
CA SER A 560 24.08 40.20 -7.97
C SER A 560 24.62 38.82 -7.61
N TYR A 561 25.88 38.75 -7.17
CA TYR A 561 26.54 37.48 -6.88
C TYR A 561 25.76 36.66 -5.84
N ASN A 562 25.37 35.43 -6.21
CA ASN A 562 24.63 34.46 -5.40
C ASN A 562 23.32 34.97 -4.73
N ASN A 563 22.74 36.07 -5.21
CA ASN A 563 21.54 36.69 -4.65
C ASN A 563 20.29 36.53 -5.52
N GLY A 564 20.31 35.75 -6.59
CA GLY A 564 19.14 35.54 -7.43
C GLY A 564 18.74 36.80 -8.20
N LEU A 565 17.45 36.94 -8.51
CA LEU A 565 16.91 37.99 -9.37
C LEU A 565 16.25 39.09 -8.54
N ALA A 566 16.63 40.34 -8.79
CA ALA A 566 16.00 41.52 -8.24
C ALA A 566 15.30 42.33 -9.33
N ALA A 567 14.17 42.95 -8.97
CA ALA A 567 13.44 43.88 -9.84
C ALA A 567 13.25 45.21 -9.12
N TYR A 568 13.60 46.31 -9.76
CA TYR A 568 13.34 47.66 -9.30
C TYR A 568 12.36 48.36 -10.25
N ASP A 569 11.19 48.72 -9.74
CA ASP A 569 10.21 49.47 -10.51
C ASP A 569 10.49 50.97 -10.39
N ILE A 570 10.83 51.63 -11.51
CA ILE A 570 11.23 53.05 -11.51
C ILE A 570 10.06 53.96 -11.09
N ASN A 571 8.83 53.60 -11.48
CA ASN A 571 7.64 54.42 -11.24
C ASN A 571 7.20 54.36 -9.78
N THR A 572 7.19 53.16 -9.20
CA THR A 572 6.72 52.92 -7.83
C THR A 572 7.84 52.95 -6.78
N ARG A 573 9.11 52.91 -7.21
CA ARG A 573 10.31 52.81 -6.38
C ARG A 573 10.33 51.58 -5.45
N LYS A 574 9.67 50.50 -5.85
CA LYS A 574 9.59 49.25 -5.06
C LYS A 574 10.56 48.20 -5.60
N PHE A 575 11.12 47.42 -4.67
CA PHE A 575 11.95 46.26 -4.97
C PHE A 575 11.15 44.96 -4.86
N ARG A 576 11.47 44.00 -5.73
CA ARG A 576 11.06 42.59 -5.63
C ARG A 576 12.27 41.70 -5.76
N HIS A 577 12.20 40.51 -5.17
CA HIS A 577 13.31 39.58 -5.09
C HIS A 577 12.80 38.16 -5.32
N PHE A 578 13.53 37.40 -6.12
CA PHE A 578 13.23 36.02 -6.47
C PHE A 578 14.49 35.18 -6.31
N THR A 579 14.33 34.03 -5.67
CA THR A 579 15.40 33.10 -5.31
C THR A 579 15.08 31.69 -5.79
N ARG A 580 15.94 30.72 -5.47
CA ARG A 580 15.66 29.29 -5.64
C ARG A 580 14.34 28.85 -5.00
N GLY A 581 13.94 29.46 -3.88
CA GLY A 581 12.66 29.17 -3.21
C GLY A 581 11.43 29.52 -4.07
N ASP A 582 11.57 30.47 -4.99
CA ASP A 582 10.50 30.94 -5.88
C ASP A 582 10.46 30.16 -7.21
N GLY A 583 11.36 29.20 -7.41
CA GLY A 583 11.40 28.32 -8.57
C GLY A 583 12.60 28.51 -9.51
N LEU A 584 13.55 29.40 -9.20
CA LEU A 584 14.79 29.53 -9.98
C LEU A 584 15.68 28.26 -9.88
N PRO A 585 16.41 27.87 -10.95
CA PRO A 585 17.36 26.76 -10.90
C PRO A 585 18.51 26.98 -9.89
N GLY A 586 18.92 28.25 -9.74
CA GLY A 586 19.99 28.68 -8.85
C GLY A 586 19.97 30.19 -8.68
N ASN A 587 20.65 30.69 -7.65
CA ASN A 587 20.76 32.13 -7.38
C ASN A 587 21.88 32.80 -8.21
N ASP A 588 22.73 32.00 -8.86
CA ASP A 588 23.84 32.46 -9.70
C ASP A 588 23.38 32.68 -11.14
N ILE A 589 22.83 33.85 -11.42
CA ILE A 589 22.39 34.24 -12.75
C ILE A 589 23.59 34.78 -13.55
N ALA A 590 23.89 34.13 -14.68
CA ALA A 590 24.94 34.52 -15.60
C ALA A 590 24.46 35.54 -16.64
N SER A 591 23.24 35.38 -17.14
CA SER A 591 22.70 36.14 -18.27
C SER A 591 21.19 36.28 -18.20
N MET A 592 20.66 37.36 -18.77
CA MET A 592 19.23 37.60 -18.86
C MET A 592 18.84 38.20 -20.21
N THR A 593 17.64 37.90 -20.69
CA THR A 593 17.08 38.55 -21.89
C THR A 593 15.56 38.56 -21.86
N ILE A 594 14.93 39.52 -22.52
CA ILE A 594 13.47 39.61 -22.62
C ILE A 594 13.03 39.25 -24.05
N VAL A 595 12.14 38.27 -24.17
CA VAL A 595 11.51 37.87 -25.43
C VAL A 595 9.99 37.94 -25.26
N GLY A 596 9.37 38.92 -25.90
CA GLY A 596 7.94 39.20 -25.73
C GLY A 596 7.62 39.60 -24.27
N ASN A 597 6.69 38.89 -23.62
CA ASN A 597 6.33 39.11 -22.22
C ASN A 597 7.05 38.14 -21.24
N LYS A 598 8.18 37.57 -21.66
CA LYS A 598 8.93 36.57 -20.92
C LYS A 598 10.35 37.02 -20.66
N LEU A 599 10.81 36.85 -19.42
CA LEU A 599 12.20 37.04 -19.01
C LEU A 599 12.90 35.68 -18.99
N TRP A 600 13.92 35.50 -19.82
CA TRP A 600 14.77 34.33 -19.85
C TRP A 600 16.02 34.59 -19.01
N LEU A 601 16.39 33.60 -18.20
CA LEU A 601 17.45 33.65 -17.20
C LEU A 601 18.37 32.45 -17.42
N ALA A 602 19.65 32.68 -17.59
CA ALA A 602 20.65 31.62 -17.62
C ALA A 602 21.34 31.58 -16.25
N CYS A 603 21.11 30.52 -15.49
CA CYS A 603 21.76 30.26 -14.21
C CYS A 603 22.91 29.27 -14.41
N TYR A 604 23.87 29.24 -13.49
CA TYR A 604 24.96 28.24 -13.58
C TYR A 604 24.43 26.80 -13.52
N SER A 605 23.31 26.57 -12.82
CA SER A 605 22.67 25.27 -12.67
C SER A 605 21.58 24.95 -13.70
N GLY A 606 21.29 25.84 -14.66
CA GLY A 606 20.24 25.62 -15.66
C GLY A 606 19.62 26.90 -16.22
N ILE A 607 18.54 26.78 -16.98
CA ILE A 607 17.84 27.92 -17.58
C ILE A 607 16.49 28.11 -16.91
N ALA A 608 16.03 29.35 -16.76
CA ALA A 608 14.70 29.68 -16.30
C ALA A 608 13.98 30.64 -17.25
N CYS A 609 12.66 30.56 -17.26
CA CYS A 609 11.79 31.51 -17.93
C CYS A 609 10.75 32.02 -16.92
N MET A 610 10.64 33.33 -16.78
CA MET A 610 9.66 33.98 -15.92
C MET A 610 8.67 34.78 -16.77
N ASP A 611 7.39 34.64 -16.45
CA ASP A 611 6.35 35.49 -17.02
C ASP A 611 6.32 36.86 -16.34
N LEU A 612 6.42 37.95 -17.11
CA LEU A 612 6.59 39.31 -16.58
C LEU A 612 5.30 39.92 -15.98
N GLU A 613 4.15 39.27 -16.15
CA GLU A 613 2.85 39.70 -15.59
C GLU A 613 2.46 38.90 -14.35
N THR A 614 2.58 37.58 -14.41
CA THR A 614 2.22 36.65 -13.33
C THR A 614 3.37 36.32 -12.39
N PHE A 615 4.62 36.64 -12.78
CA PHE A 615 5.87 36.29 -12.08
C PHE A 615 6.10 34.79 -11.88
N ARG A 616 5.37 33.93 -12.61
CA ARG A 616 5.58 32.48 -12.55
C ARG A 616 6.89 32.11 -13.24
N ILE A 617 7.73 31.36 -12.53
CA ILE A 617 9.01 30.85 -13.01
C ILE A 617 8.87 29.38 -13.45
N VAL A 618 9.45 29.05 -14.61
CA VAL A 618 9.59 27.69 -15.13
C VAL A 618 11.06 27.44 -15.39
N SER A 619 11.58 26.35 -14.85
CA SER A 619 13.00 25.99 -14.92
C SER A 619 13.24 24.82 -15.89
N PHE A 620 14.43 24.81 -16.46
CA PHE A 620 14.89 23.85 -17.46
C PHE A 620 16.31 23.37 -17.13
N GLY A 621 16.56 22.07 -17.33
CA GLY A 621 17.85 21.44 -17.04
C GLY A 621 18.21 20.31 -17.99
N LYS A 622 19.06 19.39 -17.53
CA LYS A 622 19.52 18.22 -18.31
C LYS A 622 18.37 17.38 -18.88
N ASP A 623 17.31 17.19 -18.10
CA ASP A 623 16.12 16.46 -18.53
C ASP A 623 15.36 17.14 -19.66
N ASP A 624 15.63 18.41 -19.94
CA ASP A 624 15.03 19.14 -21.07
C ASP A 624 15.95 19.20 -22.28
N GLY A 625 17.08 18.49 -22.20
CA GLY A 625 18.11 18.40 -23.22
C GLY A 625 19.09 19.56 -23.26
N PHE A 626 19.11 20.40 -22.22
CA PHE A 626 20.25 21.29 -21.98
C PHE A 626 21.49 20.46 -21.59
N PRO A 627 22.69 20.92 -21.97
CA PRO A 627 23.96 20.30 -21.56
C PRO A 627 24.10 20.19 -20.04
N ASP A 628 24.68 19.08 -19.57
CA ASP A 628 25.03 18.86 -18.16
C ASP A 628 26.36 19.55 -17.82
N MET A 629 26.40 20.86 -18.05
CA MET A 629 27.56 21.72 -17.81
C MET A 629 27.06 23.12 -17.44
N PRO A 630 27.83 23.89 -16.66
CA PRO A 630 27.35 25.18 -16.20
C PRO A 630 27.32 26.22 -17.34
N VAL A 631 26.33 27.11 -17.28
CA VAL A 631 26.39 28.37 -18.01
C VAL A 631 27.53 29.20 -17.41
N ILE A 632 28.37 29.76 -18.26
CA ILE A 632 29.56 30.48 -17.81
C ILE A 632 29.25 31.94 -17.46
N ARG A 633 30.06 32.52 -16.57
CA ARG A 633 30.03 33.96 -16.30
C ARG A 633 30.35 34.76 -17.56
N GLY A 634 29.47 35.69 -17.91
CA GLY A 634 29.62 36.55 -19.09
C GLY A 634 28.98 35.99 -20.36
N ALA A 635 28.41 34.78 -20.32
CA ALA A 635 27.61 34.28 -21.44
C ALA A 635 26.47 35.25 -21.76
N LYS A 636 26.21 35.51 -23.04
CA LYS A 636 25.08 36.33 -23.47
C LYS A 636 24.04 35.53 -24.24
N PHE A 637 22.78 35.84 -23.98
CA PHE A 637 21.70 35.39 -24.83
C PHE A 637 21.72 36.13 -26.17
N PHE A 638 21.57 35.38 -27.26
CA PHE A 638 21.29 35.95 -28.57
C PHE A 638 19.93 35.47 -29.05
N TYR A 639 19.06 36.39 -29.46
CA TYR A 639 17.74 36.08 -29.99
C TYR A 639 17.67 36.35 -31.49
N ASP A 640 17.57 35.28 -32.28
CA ASP A 640 17.31 35.33 -33.72
C ASP A 640 15.81 35.54 -33.96
N ARG A 641 15.44 36.78 -34.33
CA ARG A 641 14.05 37.16 -34.63
C ARG A 641 13.51 36.51 -35.90
N GLU A 642 14.35 36.15 -36.86
CA GLU A 642 13.90 35.55 -38.12
C GLU A 642 13.44 34.11 -37.91
N LEU A 643 14.24 33.32 -37.18
CA LEU A 643 13.94 31.92 -36.89
C LEU A 643 13.19 31.72 -35.56
N GLN A 644 13.02 32.78 -34.78
CA GLN A 644 12.44 32.74 -33.44
C GLN A 644 13.21 31.76 -32.54
N GLN A 645 14.54 31.91 -32.49
CA GLN A 645 15.44 31.01 -31.74
C GLN A 645 16.28 31.80 -30.73
N LEU A 646 16.46 31.24 -29.53
CA LEU A 646 17.41 31.71 -28.53
C LEU A 646 18.68 30.87 -28.57
N TYR A 647 19.80 31.54 -28.37
CA TYR A 647 21.13 30.95 -28.28
C TYR A 647 21.80 31.38 -26.97
N ILE A 648 22.55 30.47 -26.35
CA ILE A 648 23.34 30.77 -25.15
C ILE A 648 24.56 29.86 -25.07
N GLY A 649 25.68 30.45 -24.67
CA GLY A 649 26.96 29.75 -24.48
C GLY A 649 27.05 29.02 -23.15
N PHE A 650 27.65 27.83 -23.20
CA PHE A 650 28.10 27.03 -22.06
C PHE A 650 29.63 26.92 -22.10
N SER A 651 30.23 26.13 -21.20
CA SER A 651 31.70 26.02 -21.13
C SER A 651 32.34 25.58 -22.45
N THR A 652 31.92 24.46 -23.03
CA THR A 652 32.52 23.89 -24.27
C THR A 652 31.50 23.68 -25.39
N ALA A 653 30.34 24.30 -25.26
CA ALA A 653 29.24 24.17 -26.20
C ALA A 653 28.40 25.44 -26.21
N PHE A 654 27.53 25.58 -27.21
CA PHE A 654 26.40 26.49 -27.12
C PHE A 654 25.13 25.75 -27.53
N VAL A 655 24.00 26.26 -27.08
CA VAL A 655 22.70 25.70 -27.42
C VAL A 655 21.86 26.65 -28.24
N ARG A 656 20.92 26.09 -29.00
CA ARG A 656 19.85 26.78 -29.70
C ARG A 656 18.50 26.16 -29.36
N PHE A 657 17.50 26.97 -29.05
CA PHE A 657 16.12 26.48 -28.85
C PHE A 657 15.07 27.54 -29.18
N ASN A 658 13.84 27.10 -29.50
CA ASN A 658 12.73 28.01 -29.70
C ASN A 658 12.05 28.34 -28.35
N PRO A 659 12.05 29.61 -27.89
CA PRO A 659 11.46 29.99 -26.61
C PRO A 659 9.95 29.73 -26.54
N HIS A 660 9.22 29.78 -27.65
CA HIS A 660 7.78 29.56 -27.67
C HIS A 660 7.42 28.07 -27.68
N GLU A 661 8.17 27.27 -28.44
CA GLU A 661 7.92 25.83 -28.48
C GLU A 661 8.26 25.18 -27.13
N ILE A 662 9.33 25.62 -26.46
CA ILE A 662 9.82 24.93 -25.24
C ILE A 662 8.88 25.17 -24.06
N LEU A 663 8.11 26.26 -24.15
CA LEU A 663 7.02 26.62 -23.25
C LEU A 663 5.67 26.02 -23.66
N ARG A 664 5.54 25.36 -24.82
CA ARG A 664 4.27 24.74 -25.22
C ARG A 664 3.87 23.73 -24.16
N ARG A 665 2.72 23.99 -23.54
CA ARG A 665 2.11 23.07 -22.59
C ARG A 665 1.77 21.79 -23.33
N LYS A 666 2.39 20.68 -22.91
CA LYS A 666 1.80 19.35 -23.14
C LYS A 666 0.43 19.32 -22.44
N LEU A 667 -0.41 18.33 -22.70
CA LEU A 667 -1.68 18.17 -21.98
C LEU A 667 -1.38 17.64 -20.56
N PRO A 668 -1.94 18.24 -19.49
CA PRO A 668 -1.72 17.77 -18.14
C PRO A 668 -2.09 16.30 -18.00
N PRO A 669 -1.34 15.52 -17.20
CA PRO A 669 -1.67 14.12 -17.00
C PRO A 669 -3.06 14.01 -16.39
N GLN A 670 -3.91 13.18 -16.98
CA GLN A 670 -5.23 12.92 -16.42
C GLN A 670 -5.05 12.21 -15.07
N ILE A 671 -5.61 12.80 -14.01
CA ILE A 671 -5.60 12.25 -12.66
C ILE A 671 -6.89 11.46 -12.44
N PHE A 672 -6.76 10.28 -11.87
CA PHE A 672 -7.88 9.41 -11.52
C PHE A 672 -7.48 8.52 -10.34
N VAL A 673 -8.44 7.79 -9.80
CA VAL A 673 -8.20 6.80 -8.75
C VAL A 673 -7.90 5.46 -9.42
N GLU A 674 -6.67 4.97 -9.27
CA GLU A 674 -6.23 3.70 -9.87
C GLU A 674 -6.78 2.50 -9.12
N SER A 675 -6.75 2.54 -7.78
CA SER A 675 -7.30 1.48 -6.96
C SER A 675 -7.77 1.98 -5.61
N LEU A 676 -8.73 1.25 -5.06
CA LEU A 676 -9.24 1.46 -3.72
C LEU A 676 -9.43 0.10 -3.04
N ILE A 677 -8.84 -0.05 -1.86
CA ILE A 677 -8.88 -1.25 -1.04
C ILE A 677 -9.59 -0.87 0.26
N ILE A 678 -10.68 -1.55 0.58
CA ILE A 678 -11.51 -1.34 1.78
C ILE A 678 -11.47 -2.62 2.62
N GLY A 679 -11.18 -2.51 3.91
CA GLY A 679 -11.30 -3.64 4.85
C GLY A 679 -10.44 -4.86 4.48
N GLY A 680 -9.35 -4.67 3.73
CA GLY A 680 -8.48 -5.75 3.26
C GLY A 680 -9.01 -6.58 2.09
N HIS A 681 -10.20 -6.28 1.53
CA HIS A 681 -10.80 -7.01 0.42
C HIS A 681 -10.56 -6.34 -0.97
N LYS A 682 -10.62 -7.18 -2.03
CA LYS A 682 -10.13 -7.03 -3.41
C LYS A 682 -10.38 -5.65 -4.06
N ASN A 683 -9.37 -5.20 -4.83
CA ASN A 683 -9.33 -3.99 -5.68
C ASN A 683 -10.69 -3.69 -6.34
N ILE A 684 -11.33 -2.59 -5.95
CA ILE A 684 -12.48 -2.08 -6.69
C ILE A 684 -11.97 -1.02 -7.69
N PHE A 685 -11.86 -1.38 -8.97
CA PHE A 685 -11.72 -0.41 -10.06
C PHE A 685 -13.06 0.32 -10.20
N LEU A 686 -13.27 1.37 -9.41
CA LEU A 686 -14.57 2.02 -9.29
C LEU A 686 -14.85 3.04 -10.41
N PRO A 687 -16.14 3.20 -10.80
CA PRO A 687 -16.60 4.22 -11.73
C PRO A 687 -16.58 5.61 -11.07
N ASP A 688 -15.58 6.39 -11.44
CA ASP A 688 -15.42 7.85 -11.51
C ASP A 688 -16.02 8.83 -10.45
N LYS A 689 -16.95 8.50 -9.53
CA LYS A 689 -17.56 9.56 -8.66
C LYS A 689 -17.95 9.21 -7.20
N GLN A 690 -18.44 8.02 -6.89
CA GLN A 690 -19.02 7.77 -5.55
C GLN A 690 -18.83 6.33 -5.05
N ILE A 691 -18.51 6.21 -3.76
CA ILE A 691 -18.29 4.95 -3.08
C ILE A 691 -19.13 4.94 -1.81
N THR A 692 -19.81 3.83 -1.53
CA THR A 692 -20.51 3.61 -0.26
C THR A 692 -19.79 2.52 0.50
N THR A 693 -19.47 2.78 1.76
CA THR A 693 -18.79 1.85 2.67
C THR A 693 -19.54 1.79 4.00
N SER A 694 -19.32 0.70 4.75
CA SER A 694 -19.91 0.49 6.06
C SER A 694 -19.03 1.13 7.16
N TRP A 695 -19.60 1.30 8.35
CA TRP A 695 -18.91 1.91 9.50
C TRP A 695 -17.84 1.01 10.13
N ASP A 696 -17.83 -0.29 9.81
CA ASP A 696 -16.84 -1.28 10.27
C ASP A 696 -15.61 -1.30 9.36
N ASP A 697 -15.79 -0.97 8.07
CA ASP A 697 -14.78 -0.85 7.03
C ASP A 697 -13.96 0.46 7.13
N ASN A 698 -13.29 0.65 8.27
CA ASN A 698 -12.65 1.91 8.62
C ASN A 698 -11.27 2.17 8.01
N GLU A 699 -10.73 1.23 7.22
CA GLU A 699 -9.43 1.38 6.57
C GLU A 699 -9.59 1.37 5.05
N ILE A 700 -9.37 2.53 4.43
CA ILE A 700 -9.45 2.73 2.99
C ILE A 700 -8.06 3.10 2.48
N ARG A 701 -7.43 2.20 1.71
CA ARG A 701 -6.20 2.52 0.98
C ARG A 701 -6.55 2.96 -0.43
N MET A 702 -6.14 4.17 -0.79
CA MET A 702 -6.37 4.75 -2.10
C MET A 702 -5.06 4.89 -2.87
N THR A 703 -5.07 4.51 -4.14
CA THR A 703 -3.94 4.69 -5.05
C THR A 703 -4.33 5.65 -6.16
N ILE A 704 -3.57 6.74 -6.32
CA ILE A 704 -3.76 7.77 -7.33
C ILE A 704 -3.07 7.32 -8.63
N GLY A 705 -3.80 7.35 -9.74
CA GLY A 705 -3.25 7.19 -11.08
C GLY A 705 -3.04 8.54 -11.73
N ALA A 706 -1.83 8.76 -12.27
CA ALA A 706 -1.56 9.85 -13.21
C ALA A 706 -0.71 9.29 -14.34
N ILE A 707 -1.21 9.34 -15.57
CA ILE A 707 -0.50 8.79 -16.73
C ILE A 707 0.34 9.89 -17.35
N ASN A 708 1.66 9.69 -17.35
CA ASN A 708 2.62 10.60 -17.97
C ASN A 708 3.87 9.84 -18.42
N PHE A 709 4.02 9.68 -19.73
CA PHE A 709 5.18 9.00 -20.27
C PHE A 709 6.43 9.90 -20.28
N SER A 710 6.25 11.21 -20.37
CA SER A 710 7.33 12.19 -20.54
C SER A 710 8.10 12.51 -19.24
N ASP A 711 7.41 12.58 -18.10
CA ASP A 711 7.97 13.06 -16.82
C ASP A 711 7.45 12.23 -15.61
N GLY A 712 7.15 10.95 -15.83
CA GLY A 712 6.52 10.07 -14.84
C GLY A 712 7.27 9.96 -13.50
N ASN A 713 8.61 9.99 -13.52
CA ASN A 713 9.43 9.78 -12.32
C ASN A 713 9.55 11.02 -11.41
N SER A 714 9.27 12.22 -11.91
CA SER A 714 9.32 13.44 -11.08
C SER A 714 7.96 13.81 -10.49
N GLN A 715 6.90 13.07 -10.82
CA GLN A 715 5.55 13.33 -10.34
C GLN A 715 5.45 13.20 -8.82
N ARG A 716 4.72 14.13 -8.23
CA ARG A 716 4.39 14.18 -6.81
C ARG A 716 2.87 14.26 -6.63
N PHE A 717 2.37 13.71 -5.53
CA PHE A 717 0.95 13.61 -5.25
C PHE A 717 0.60 14.30 -3.94
N ALA A 718 -0.60 14.86 -3.88
CA ALA A 718 -1.18 15.42 -2.67
C ALA A 718 -2.68 15.13 -2.61
N TYR A 719 -3.23 15.05 -1.40
CA TYR A 719 -4.64 14.82 -1.18
C TYR A 719 -5.20 15.65 -0.02
N ARG A 720 -6.52 15.79 0.03
CA ARG A 720 -7.24 16.34 1.18
C ARG A 720 -8.65 15.76 1.26
N ILE A 721 -9.23 15.79 2.45
CA ILE A 721 -10.56 15.24 2.75
C ILE A 721 -11.44 16.37 3.28
N LEU A 722 -12.57 16.62 2.63
CA LEU A 722 -13.52 17.68 2.98
C LEU A 722 -14.81 17.07 3.54
N LYS A 723 -15.30 17.64 4.66
CA LYS A 723 -16.63 17.32 5.23
C LYS A 723 -17.52 18.57 5.34
N LYS A 724 -17.01 19.67 5.90
CA LYS A 724 -17.69 20.98 6.01
C LYS A 724 -16.77 22.22 6.00
N ASN A 725 -15.46 22.08 6.27
CA ASN A 725 -14.46 23.17 6.22
C ASN A 725 -13.30 22.85 5.25
N ASN A 726 -12.61 23.89 4.79
CA ASN A 726 -11.46 23.79 3.89
C ASN A 726 -10.26 23.19 4.66
N THR A 727 -9.90 21.94 4.35
CA THR A 727 -8.73 21.26 4.92
C THR A 727 -7.47 21.55 4.11
N GLU A 728 -6.32 21.57 4.77
CA GLU A 728 -5.01 21.75 4.11
C GLU A 728 -4.65 20.53 3.25
N TRP A 729 -3.81 20.76 2.24
CA TRP A 729 -3.30 19.70 1.36
C TRP A 729 -2.21 18.89 2.07
N MET A 730 -2.39 17.58 2.17
CA MET A 730 -1.37 16.64 2.64
C MET A 730 -0.54 16.15 1.45
N GLN A 731 0.78 16.36 1.49
CA GLN A 731 1.70 15.90 0.45
C GLN A 731 2.17 14.46 0.72
N ILE A 732 2.09 13.60 -0.28
CA ILE A 732 2.49 12.18 -0.21
C ILE A 732 3.87 11.95 -0.88
N GLY A 733 4.39 12.97 -1.58
CA GLY A 733 5.64 12.85 -2.32
C GLY A 733 5.43 12.06 -3.62
N SER A 734 6.38 11.21 -4.00
CA SER A 734 6.32 10.41 -5.24
C SER A 734 5.52 9.11 -5.10
N GLN A 735 5.12 8.73 -3.88
CA GLN A 735 4.28 7.56 -3.67
C GLN A 735 2.82 7.91 -3.99
N PRO A 736 2.17 7.18 -4.92
CA PRO A 736 0.79 7.48 -5.33
C PRO A 736 -0.27 6.96 -4.36
N SER A 737 0.11 6.21 -3.31
CA SER A 737 -0.82 5.55 -2.40
C SER A 737 -0.85 6.18 -1.02
N PHE A 738 -2.04 6.31 -0.43
CA PHE A 738 -2.25 6.79 0.93
C PHE A 738 -3.40 6.04 1.62
N ASN A 739 -3.36 6.00 2.95
CA ASN A 739 -4.41 5.38 3.77
C ASN A 739 -5.30 6.46 4.39
N ILE A 740 -6.60 6.22 4.37
CA ILE A 740 -7.63 6.99 5.05
C ILE A 740 -8.21 6.09 6.14
N SER A 741 -8.15 6.55 7.39
CA SER A 741 -8.62 5.77 8.54
C SER A 741 -9.68 6.54 9.33
N ASN A 742 -10.63 5.80 9.93
CA ASN A 742 -11.63 6.33 10.87
C ASN A 742 -12.53 7.44 10.31
N LEU A 743 -13.10 7.24 9.11
CA LEU A 743 -14.10 8.15 8.57
C LEU A 743 -15.41 8.04 9.36
N SER A 744 -15.79 9.10 10.07
CA SER A 744 -17.08 9.21 10.77
C SER A 744 -18.28 9.05 9.80
N PRO A 745 -19.44 8.49 10.18
CA PRO A 745 -20.61 8.40 9.31
C PRO A 745 -20.98 9.73 8.60
N GLY A 746 -21.40 9.61 7.33
CA GLY A 746 -21.75 10.73 6.45
C GLY A 746 -20.96 10.75 5.13
N THR A 747 -21.13 11.84 4.37
CA THR A 747 -20.46 12.06 3.08
C THR A 747 -19.16 12.84 3.25
N HIS A 748 -18.07 12.34 2.68
CA HIS A 748 -16.77 13.01 2.59
C HIS A 748 -16.34 13.15 1.14
N TYR A 749 -15.68 14.25 0.81
CA TYR A 749 -15.10 14.48 -0.51
C TYR A 749 -13.59 14.37 -0.43
N VAL A 750 -13.03 13.37 -1.11
CA VAL A 750 -11.58 13.20 -1.23
C VAL A 750 -11.14 13.88 -2.51
N GLN A 751 -10.27 14.87 -2.37
CA GLN A 751 -9.66 15.58 -3.48
C GLN A 751 -8.19 15.17 -3.60
N VAL A 752 -7.77 14.81 -4.80
CA VAL A 752 -6.40 14.40 -5.10
C VAL A 752 -5.84 15.27 -6.23
N LYS A 753 -4.55 15.60 -6.15
CA LYS A 753 -3.83 16.30 -7.21
C LYS A 753 -2.47 15.68 -7.46
N ALA A 754 -1.99 15.82 -8.70
CA ALA A 754 -0.63 15.50 -9.10
C ALA A 754 0.06 16.80 -9.54
N TYR A 755 1.33 16.95 -9.18
CA TYR A 755 2.17 18.09 -9.55
C TYR A 755 3.58 17.61 -9.92
N SER A 756 4.29 18.41 -10.71
CA SER A 756 5.72 18.19 -11.00
C SER A 756 6.50 19.35 -10.36
N PRO A 757 7.64 19.09 -9.70
CA PRO A 757 8.51 20.13 -9.12
C PRO A 757 8.92 21.21 -10.12
N ASN A 758 8.98 20.88 -11.41
CA ASN A 758 9.29 21.81 -12.50
C ASN A 758 8.11 22.72 -12.91
N ASN A 759 7.00 22.63 -12.16
CA ASN A 759 5.81 23.49 -12.23
C ASN A 759 5.23 23.69 -13.64
N ARG A 760 5.32 22.69 -14.52
CA ARG A 760 4.81 22.74 -15.91
C ARG A 760 3.31 22.54 -16.04
N TRP A 761 2.71 21.88 -15.06
CA TRP A 761 1.32 21.49 -15.08
C TRP A 761 0.50 22.43 -14.17
N PRO A 762 -0.69 22.89 -14.60
CA PRO A 762 -1.63 23.44 -13.64
C PRO A 762 -1.98 22.36 -12.62
N GLU A 763 -2.12 22.73 -11.34
CA GLU A 763 -2.62 21.80 -10.32
C GLU A 763 -4.04 21.37 -10.70
N GLN A 764 -4.17 20.16 -11.23
CA GLN A 764 -5.47 19.56 -11.49
C GLN A 764 -5.93 18.80 -10.26
N VAL A 765 -7.18 19.03 -9.87
CA VAL A 765 -7.80 18.36 -8.73
C VAL A 765 -8.85 17.40 -9.26
N HIS A 766 -8.72 16.12 -8.91
CA HIS A 766 -9.76 15.13 -9.09
C HIS A 766 -10.50 14.94 -7.76
N GLU A 767 -11.82 14.91 -7.80
CA GLU A 767 -12.67 14.78 -6.62
C GLU A 767 -13.53 13.51 -6.70
N MET A 768 -13.63 12.82 -5.56
CA MET A 768 -14.52 11.68 -5.37
C MET A 768 -15.26 11.77 -4.03
N SER A 769 -16.45 11.19 -3.96
CA SER A 769 -17.24 11.14 -2.73
C SER A 769 -17.22 9.74 -2.08
N ILE A 770 -17.00 9.69 -0.77
CA ILE A 770 -17.09 8.49 0.05
C ILE A 770 -18.26 8.67 1.03
N ILE A 771 -19.26 7.79 0.97
CA ILE A 771 -20.39 7.75 1.90
C ILE A 771 -20.13 6.62 2.90
N VAL A 772 -19.99 6.97 4.18
CA VAL A 772 -19.92 6.00 5.28
C VAL A 772 -21.31 5.84 5.89
N LEU A 773 -21.88 4.64 5.77
CA LEU A 773 -23.20 4.31 6.33
C LEU A 773 -23.15 4.27 7.86
N PRO A 774 -24.18 4.78 8.57
CA PRO A 774 -24.23 4.70 10.02
C PRO A 774 -24.46 3.25 10.50
N PRO A 775 -23.95 2.90 11.69
CA PRO A 775 -24.19 1.61 12.32
C PRO A 775 -25.67 1.36 12.61
N LEU A 776 -26.06 0.09 12.76
CA LEU A 776 -27.46 -0.32 12.94
C LEU A 776 -28.13 0.41 14.12
N TRP A 777 -27.42 0.64 15.22
CA TRP A 777 -27.96 1.31 16.41
C TRP A 777 -28.19 2.82 16.24
N GLN A 778 -27.69 3.44 15.17
CA GLN A 778 -27.95 4.84 14.82
C GLN A 778 -29.07 5.00 13.77
N LYS A 779 -29.63 3.90 13.25
CA LYS A 779 -30.74 3.95 12.28
C LYS A 779 -32.08 4.12 12.99
N ASP A 780 -32.93 5.00 12.48
CA ASP A 780 -34.23 5.33 13.08
C ASP A 780 -35.11 4.10 13.35
N TRP A 781 -35.17 3.16 12.40
CA TRP A 781 -35.98 1.95 12.55
C TRP A 781 -35.50 1.06 13.70
N PHE A 782 -34.19 0.98 13.93
CA PHE A 782 -33.63 0.16 15.01
C PHE A 782 -33.92 0.80 16.37
N ILE A 783 -33.78 2.13 16.46
CA ILE A 783 -34.14 2.89 17.67
C ILE A 783 -35.63 2.70 17.99
N VAL A 784 -36.51 2.83 17.00
CA VAL A 784 -37.95 2.62 17.14
C VAL A 784 -38.27 1.17 17.51
N THR A 785 -37.60 0.18 16.91
CA THR A 785 -37.80 -1.25 17.21
C THR A 785 -37.32 -1.59 18.61
N MET A 786 -36.19 -1.05 19.07
CA MET A 786 -35.70 -1.23 20.43
C MET A 786 -36.64 -0.58 21.45
N LEU A 787 -37.15 0.62 21.17
CA LEU A 787 -38.20 1.24 21.99
C LEU A 787 -39.46 0.37 22.04
N ALA A 788 -39.90 -0.18 20.90
CA ALA A 788 -41.05 -1.07 20.84
C ALA A 788 -40.81 -2.38 21.60
N LEU A 789 -39.62 -2.97 21.52
CA LEU A 789 -39.23 -4.17 22.28
C LEU A 789 -39.19 -3.91 23.78
N VAL A 790 -38.68 -2.75 24.21
CA VAL A 790 -38.71 -2.35 25.62
C VAL A 790 -40.15 -2.15 26.10
N LEU A 791 -40.99 -1.47 25.32
CA LEU A 791 -42.42 -1.31 25.65
C LEU A 791 -43.15 -2.65 25.67
N LEU A 792 -42.84 -3.56 24.73
CA LEU A 792 -43.43 -4.89 24.66
C LEU A 792 -42.93 -5.78 25.79
N LEU A 793 -41.68 -5.66 26.21
CA LEU A 793 -41.12 -6.32 27.40
C LEU A 793 -41.82 -5.82 28.66
N VAL A 794 -41.95 -4.50 28.84
CA VAL A 794 -42.68 -3.91 29.97
C VAL A 794 -44.14 -4.36 29.96
N PHE A 795 -44.81 -4.30 28.81
CA PHE A 795 -46.17 -4.80 28.64
C PHE A 795 -46.28 -6.30 28.92
N SER A 796 -45.31 -7.10 28.47
CA SER A 796 -45.27 -8.55 28.71
C SER A 796 -45.02 -8.85 30.17
N LEU A 797 -44.18 -8.09 30.87
CA LEU A 797 -43.96 -8.20 32.31
C LEU A 797 -45.23 -7.82 33.08
N ILE A 798 -45.94 -6.77 32.68
CA ILE A 798 -47.23 -6.39 33.26
C ILE A 798 -48.27 -7.48 32.99
N LYS A 799 -48.39 -7.99 31.76
CA LYS A 799 -49.29 -9.09 31.40
C LYS A 799 -48.94 -10.39 32.11
N TRP A 800 -47.67 -10.72 32.25
CA TRP A 800 -47.17 -11.88 32.98
C TRP A 800 -47.46 -11.75 34.47
N ARG A 801 -47.34 -10.54 35.03
CA ARG A 801 -47.74 -10.25 36.41
C ARG A 801 -49.24 -10.43 36.60
N ILE A 802 -50.07 -9.87 35.72
CA ILE A 802 -51.54 -10.01 35.77
C ILE A 802 -51.96 -11.47 35.53
N GLY A 803 -51.30 -12.18 34.61
CA GLY A 803 -51.55 -13.58 34.30
C GLY A 803 -51.14 -14.51 35.44
N SER A 804 -50.01 -14.26 36.10
CA SER A 804 -49.58 -15.00 37.29
C SER A 804 -50.54 -14.80 38.46
N VAL A 805 -51.20 -13.65 38.55
CA VAL A 805 -52.26 -13.40 39.55
C VAL A 805 -53.54 -14.16 39.19
N ARG A 806 -54.01 -14.10 37.93
CA ARG A 806 -55.23 -14.80 37.49
C ARG A 806 -55.10 -16.33 37.46
N LYS A 807 -53.91 -16.86 37.17
CA LYS A 807 -53.63 -18.30 37.17
C LYS A 807 -53.71 -18.88 38.59
N LYS A 808 -53.27 -18.11 39.60
CA LYS A 808 -53.48 -18.44 41.02
C LYS A 808 -54.95 -18.45 41.45
N GLU A 809 -55.82 -17.71 40.77
CA GLU A 809 -57.26 -17.68 41.09
C GLU A 809 -58.03 -18.82 40.40
N MET A 810 -57.73 -19.15 39.13
CA MET A 810 -58.41 -20.26 38.43
C MET A 810 -57.94 -21.65 38.87
N GLU A 811 -56.66 -21.81 39.25
CA GLU A 811 -56.14 -23.07 39.82
C GLU A 811 -56.77 -23.40 41.18
N LYS A 812 -57.26 -22.41 41.94
CA LYS A 812 -57.97 -22.68 43.20
C LYS A 812 -59.34 -23.31 42.96
N THR A 813 -60.03 -22.95 41.88
CA THR A 813 -61.46 -23.25 41.72
C THR A 813 -61.73 -24.61 41.09
N ASN A 814 -60.99 -24.99 40.04
CA ASN A 814 -61.19 -26.29 39.36
C ASN A 814 -60.55 -27.47 40.12
N LEU A 815 -59.51 -27.18 40.91
CA LEU A 815 -58.83 -28.13 41.76
C LEU A 815 -59.68 -28.54 42.98
N GLN A 816 -60.66 -27.73 43.39
CA GLN A 816 -61.47 -28.05 44.56
C GLN A 816 -62.51 -29.16 44.33
N LYS A 817 -63.03 -29.30 43.11
CA LYS A 817 -64.15 -30.24 42.84
C LYS A 817 -63.71 -31.66 42.49
N LEU A 818 -62.62 -31.84 41.75
CA LEU A 818 -62.12 -33.18 41.37
C LEU A 818 -61.17 -33.78 42.41
N LYS A 819 -60.57 -32.93 43.27
CA LYS A 819 -59.76 -33.42 44.39
C LYS A 819 -60.59 -34.04 45.50
N ALA A 820 -61.77 -33.51 45.85
CA ALA A 820 -62.47 -33.88 47.08
C ALA A 820 -62.66 -35.40 47.34
N ASP A 821 -63.05 -36.19 46.34
CA ASP A 821 -63.41 -37.60 46.54
C ASP A 821 -62.25 -38.60 46.36
N HIS A 822 -61.26 -38.29 45.51
CA HIS A 822 -60.03 -39.11 45.41
C HIS A 822 -58.99 -38.69 46.46
N TYR A 823 -59.00 -37.39 46.84
CA TYR A 823 -58.24 -36.91 47.98
C TYR A 823 -58.70 -37.64 49.23
N LYS A 824 -59.96 -37.74 49.65
CA LYS A 824 -60.27 -38.27 51.01
C LYS A 824 -59.46 -39.53 51.48
N ASN A 825 -59.32 -40.57 50.66
CA ASN A 825 -58.52 -41.77 51.01
C ASN A 825 -57.01 -41.64 50.68
N GLN A 826 -56.65 -40.94 49.61
CA GLN A 826 -55.26 -40.66 49.27
C GLN A 826 -54.66 -39.54 50.15
N PHE A 827 -55.50 -38.68 50.70
CA PHE A 827 -55.27 -37.53 51.59
C PHE A 827 -55.14 -37.99 53.02
N GLU A 828 -55.73 -39.09 53.48
CA GLU A 828 -55.32 -39.63 54.79
C GLU A 828 -53.91 -40.25 54.70
N LEU A 829 -53.61 -41.01 53.64
CA LEU A 829 -52.27 -41.55 53.39
C LEU A 829 -51.24 -40.46 53.07
N GLU A 830 -51.59 -39.45 52.26
CA GLU A 830 -50.79 -38.25 51.99
C GLU A 830 -50.78 -37.31 53.19
N GLN A 831 -51.78 -37.23 54.06
CA GLN A 831 -51.69 -36.40 55.27
C GLN A 831 -50.72 -37.01 56.24
N ILE A 832 -50.70 -38.33 56.40
CA ILE A 832 -49.71 -39.02 57.23
C ILE A 832 -48.33 -38.98 56.57
N SER A 833 -48.23 -39.32 55.28
CA SER A 833 -46.98 -39.27 54.50
C SER A 833 -46.43 -37.84 54.38
N ASN A 834 -47.25 -36.82 54.09
CA ASN A 834 -46.85 -35.40 54.11
C ASN A 834 -46.61 -34.89 55.52
N TYR A 835 -47.31 -35.37 56.55
CA TYR A 835 -47.00 -34.98 57.93
C TYR A 835 -45.61 -35.46 58.30
N PHE A 836 -45.32 -36.76 58.17
CA PHE A 836 -43.98 -37.30 58.42
C PHE A 836 -42.95 -36.70 57.45
N SER A 837 -43.24 -36.61 56.15
CA SER A 837 -42.35 -35.97 55.18
C SER A 837 -42.09 -34.49 55.51
N SER A 838 -43.10 -33.70 55.92
CA SER A 838 -42.94 -32.30 56.32
C SER A 838 -42.20 -32.15 57.64
N SER A 839 -42.50 -33.01 58.62
CA SER A 839 -41.80 -33.05 59.90
C SER A 839 -40.32 -33.35 59.67
N LEU A 840 -40.03 -34.40 58.89
CA LEU A 840 -38.69 -34.81 58.46
C LEU A 840 -38.01 -33.82 57.51
N THR A 841 -38.75 -33.02 56.73
CA THR A 841 -38.18 -32.03 55.79
C THR A 841 -37.31 -31.02 56.54
N SER A 842 -37.76 -30.61 57.74
CA SER A 842 -37.07 -29.63 58.58
C SER A 842 -35.89 -30.19 59.37
N LYS A 843 -35.86 -31.52 59.60
CA LYS A 843 -34.81 -32.18 60.39
C LYS A 843 -33.53 -32.28 59.57
N LYS A 844 -32.41 -31.95 60.21
CA LYS A 844 -31.09 -31.87 59.54
C LYS A 844 -30.08 -32.89 60.04
N THR A 845 -30.40 -33.59 61.13
CA THR A 845 -29.54 -34.61 61.73
C THR A 845 -30.27 -35.95 61.81
N GLU A 846 -29.50 -37.03 61.84
CA GLU A 846 -30.03 -38.40 62.00
C GLU A 846 -30.85 -38.53 63.28
N GLU A 847 -30.36 -38.01 64.40
CA GLU A 847 -31.01 -38.10 65.71
C GLU A 847 -32.36 -37.36 65.75
N GLU A 848 -32.43 -36.16 65.15
CA GLU A 848 -33.67 -35.39 65.03
C GLU A 848 -34.75 -36.12 64.21
N VAL A 849 -34.35 -36.92 63.23
CA VAL A 849 -35.25 -37.71 62.38
C VAL A 849 -35.83 -38.89 63.16
N LEU A 850 -35.01 -39.61 63.91
CA LEU A 850 -35.42 -40.84 64.60
C LEU A 850 -36.33 -40.56 65.81
N TRP A 851 -36.01 -39.53 66.60
CA TRP A 851 -36.83 -39.12 67.75
C TRP A 851 -38.18 -38.53 67.33
N ASP A 852 -38.18 -37.71 66.29
CA ASP A 852 -39.41 -37.11 65.77
C ASP A 852 -40.39 -38.17 65.26
N VAL A 853 -39.88 -39.25 64.65
CA VAL A 853 -40.75 -40.31 64.16
C VAL A 853 -41.32 -41.16 65.29
N THR A 854 -40.49 -41.58 66.25
CA THR A 854 -40.94 -42.41 67.40
C THR A 854 -41.99 -41.69 68.25
N GLU A 855 -41.79 -40.40 68.56
CA GLU A 855 -42.74 -39.56 69.30
C GLU A 855 -44.08 -39.40 68.55
N ASN A 856 -44.00 -39.13 67.24
CA ASN A 856 -45.20 -38.88 66.43
C ASN A 856 -46.00 -40.16 66.12
N LEU A 857 -45.35 -41.32 66.00
CA LEU A 857 -46.04 -42.59 65.80
C LEU A 857 -46.93 -42.92 67.01
N ILE A 858 -46.43 -42.74 68.23
CA ILE A 858 -47.23 -42.94 69.44
C ILE A 858 -48.31 -41.86 69.58
N GLY A 859 -47.94 -40.58 69.46
CA GLY A 859 -48.86 -39.46 69.71
C GLY A 859 -50.02 -39.34 68.71
N ARG A 860 -49.89 -39.86 67.48
CA ARG A 860 -50.93 -39.77 66.44
C ARG A 860 -51.54 -41.09 65.98
N MET A 861 -50.79 -42.19 66.01
CA MET A 861 -51.33 -43.50 65.63
C MET A 861 -51.87 -44.27 66.84
N ASN A 862 -51.75 -43.67 68.05
CA ASN A 862 -52.20 -44.25 69.31
C ASN A 862 -51.55 -45.63 69.58
N TYR A 863 -50.30 -45.78 69.15
CA TYR A 863 -49.45 -46.92 69.52
C TYR A 863 -48.94 -46.72 70.95
N GLU A 864 -48.51 -47.79 71.61
CA GLU A 864 -48.15 -47.72 73.02
C GLU A 864 -46.66 -47.86 73.28
N ASP A 865 -45.97 -48.59 72.42
CA ASP A 865 -44.52 -48.68 72.42
C ASP A 865 -43.99 -48.61 71.00
N CYS A 866 -42.91 -47.84 70.77
CA CYS A 866 -42.27 -47.72 69.47
C CYS A 866 -40.76 -47.51 69.62
N ILE A 867 -40.00 -48.40 68.99
CA ILE A 867 -38.55 -48.43 69.05
C ILE A 867 -37.98 -48.47 67.63
N ILE A 868 -36.96 -47.66 67.36
CA ILE A 868 -36.20 -47.70 66.11
C ILE A 868 -34.77 -48.15 66.37
N TYR A 869 -34.38 -49.20 65.65
CA TYR A 869 -33.04 -49.77 65.65
C TYR A 869 -32.31 -49.40 64.35
N LEU A 870 -31.04 -49.00 64.43
CA LEU A 870 -30.15 -48.88 63.26
C LEU A 870 -28.91 -49.77 63.44
N TRP A 871 -28.21 -50.04 62.35
CA TRP A 871 -26.89 -50.68 62.42
C TRP A 871 -25.90 -49.86 63.26
N ASN A 872 -25.01 -50.56 63.94
CA ASN A 872 -23.76 -49.96 64.42
C ASN A 872 -22.74 -49.80 63.28
N ASP A 873 -21.65 -49.07 63.54
CA ASP A 873 -20.66 -48.70 62.52
C ASP A 873 -20.01 -49.90 61.79
N ASP A 874 -19.98 -51.08 62.43
CA ASP A 874 -19.44 -52.33 61.84
C ASP A 874 -20.51 -53.29 61.29
N GLN A 875 -21.79 -52.92 61.33
CA GLN A 875 -22.95 -53.70 60.84
C GLN A 875 -23.08 -55.13 61.41
N THR A 876 -22.64 -55.35 62.65
CA THR A 876 -22.73 -56.68 63.29
C THR A 876 -23.97 -56.86 64.17
N LYS A 877 -24.54 -55.77 64.69
CA LYS A 877 -25.73 -55.77 65.53
C LYS A 877 -26.57 -54.52 65.32
N MET A 878 -27.87 -54.64 65.54
CA MET A 878 -28.76 -53.49 65.53
C MET A 878 -28.92 -52.92 66.94
N VAL A 879 -28.68 -51.62 67.05
CA VAL A 879 -28.65 -50.86 68.30
C VAL A 879 -29.86 -49.94 68.34
N GLN A 880 -30.50 -49.85 69.50
CA GLN A 880 -31.59 -48.92 69.74
C GLN A 880 -31.08 -47.47 69.60
N LYS A 881 -31.66 -46.70 68.67
CA LYS A 881 -31.29 -45.30 68.41
C LYS A 881 -32.33 -44.30 68.89
N ALA A 882 -33.60 -44.71 68.90
CA ALA A 882 -34.70 -43.94 69.48
C ALA A 882 -35.77 -44.89 70.02
N ALA A 883 -36.35 -44.55 71.17
CA ALA A 883 -37.44 -45.30 71.78
C ALA A 883 -38.37 -44.34 72.52
N PHE A 884 -39.67 -44.51 72.34
CA PHE A 884 -40.70 -43.71 73.00
C PHE A 884 -41.76 -44.66 73.56
N GLY A 885 -42.09 -44.53 74.85
CA GLY A 885 -42.78 -45.56 75.63
C GLY A 885 -42.40 -45.51 77.12
N PRO A 886 -42.68 -46.53 77.96
CA PRO A 886 -42.41 -46.52 79.40
C PRO A 886 -40.92 -46.27 79.78
N LYS A 887 -39.98 -46.47 78.85
CA LYS A 887 -38.52 -46.17 79.01
C LYS A 887 -38.08 -44.78 78.49
N GLY A 888 -39.02 -43.92 78.06
CA GLY A 888 -38.80 -42.76 77.17
C GLY A 888 -38.11 -41.50 77.72
N LYS A 889 -36.85 -41.59 78.15
CA LYS A 889 -35.91 -40.43 78.17
C LYS A 889 -34.50 -40.86 77.75
N PRO A 890 -33.73 -40.03 77.01
CA PRO A 890 -32.40 -40.38 76.50
C PRO A 890 -31.42 -40.87 77.59
N GLU A 891 -31.55 -40.33 78.81
CA GLU A 891 -30.72 -40.62 79.97
C GLU A 891 -30.89 -42.04 80.53
N VAL A 892 -31.97 -42.76 80.19
CA VAL A 892 -32.25 -44.14 80.64
C VAL A 892 -31.79 -45.20 79.62
N ILE A 893 -31.74 -44.82 78.33
CA ILE A 893 -31.35 -45.72 77.22
C ILE A 893 -29.88 -46.18 77.34
N SER A 894 -29.00 -45.37 77.94
CA SER A 894 -27.58 -45.74 78.12
C SER A 894 -27.32 -46.80 79.19
N THR A 895 -28.32 -47.17 80.02
CA THR A 895 -28.12 -48.06 81.19
C THR A 895 -28.67 -49.48 81.03
N GLN A 896 -29.50 -49.76 80.01
CA GLN A 896 -29.93 -51.11 79.62
C GLN A 896 -30.01 -51.19 78.08
N VAL A 897 -28.91 -51.60 77.44
CA VAL A 897 -28.84 -51.70 75.98
C VAL A 897 -29.38 -53.06 75.54
N PHE A 898 -30.52 -53.09 74.85
CA PHE A 898 -31.11 -54.30 74.29
C PHE A 898 -30.72 -54.41 72.81
N ASP A 899 -29.54 -54.98 72.56
CA ASP A 899 -29.04 -55.21 71.19
C ASP A 899 -29.75 -56.39 70.53
N VAL A 900 -30.09 -56.24 69.24
CA VAL A 900 -30.74 -57.29 68.45
C VAL A 900 -29.78 -57.85 67.41
N LEU A 901 -29.59 -59.18 67.46
CA LEU A 901 -28.86 -59.94 66.46
C LEU A 901 -29.81 -60.54 65.42
N PRO A 902 -29.37 -60.74 64.17
CA PRO A 902 -30.18 -61.41 63.14
C PRO A 902 -30.73 -62.77 63.64
N GLY A 903 -32.04 -62.99 63.47
CA GLY A 903 -32.75 -64.21 63.88
C GLY A 903 -33.25 -64.26 65.33
N GLN A 904 -32.94 -63.25 66.17
CA GLN A 904 -33.45 -63.16 67.54
C GLN A 904 -34.70 -62.27 67.66
N GLY A 905 -35.78 -62.77 68.27
CA GLY A 905 -37.03 -62.00 68.43
C GLY A 905 -37.73 -61.73 67.08
N ILE A 906 -38.83 -60.98 67.08
CA ILE A 906 -39.52 -60.61 65.84
C ILE A 906 -38.69 -59.63 65.02
N VAL A 907 -38.09 -58.62 65.66
CA VAL A 907 -37.13 -57.70 65.04
C VAL A 907 -36.01 -58.45 64.30
N GLY A 908 -35.34 -59.42 64.95
CA GLY A 908 -34.27 -60.18 64.30
C GLY A 908 -34.73 -61.08 63.15
N HIS A 909 -35.98 -61.54 63.16
CA HIS A 909 -36.55 -62.24 62.00
C HIS A 909 -36.84 -61.29 60.85
N VAL A 910 -37.23 -60.05 61.12
CA VAL A 910 -37.35 -59.00 60.08
C VAL A 910 -35.99 -58.62 59.49
N ILE A 911 -34.90 -58.64 60.29
CA ILE A 911 -33.53 -58.48 59.77
C ILE A 911 -33.22 -59.55 58.71
N GLN A 912 -33.63 -60.80 58.93
CA GLN A 912 -33.36 -61.91 58.01
C GLN A 912 -34.32 -61.97 56.82
N SER A 913 -35.60 -61.67 57.05
CA SER A 913 -36.64 -61.81 56.02
C SER A 913 -36.75 -60.59 55.10
N LEU A 914 -36.34 -59.40 55.59
CA LEU A 914 -36.57 -58.10 54.95
C LEU A 914 -38.05 -57.82 54.62
N GLN A 915 -38.98 -58.52 55.27
CA GLN A 915 -40.42 -58.34 55.08
C GLN A 915 -41.07 -57.87 56.38
N PRO A 916 -42.08 -56.98 56.30
CA PRO A 916 -42.82 -56.56 57.48
C PRO A 916 -43.56 -57.76 58.09
N ILE A 917 -43.54 -57.86 59.41
CA ILE A 917 -44.23 -58.92 60.15
C ILE A 917 -45.31 -58.26 61.01
N LEU A 918 -46.57 -58.64 60.76
CA LEU A 918 -47.71 -58.28 61.56
C LEU A 918 -48.12 -59.47 62.43
N LEU A 919 -48.04 -59.31 63.75
CA LEU A 919 -48.57 -60.24 64.72
C LEU A 919 -49.83 -59.68 65.36
N ASN A 920 -50.97 -60.26 64.99
CA ASN A 920 -52.24 -59.89 65.58
C ASN A 920 -52.42 -60.42 67.02
N ASP A 921 -51.72 -61.49 67.41
CA ASP A 921 -51.68 -61.99 68.79
C ASP A 921 -50.29 -62.57 69.10
N THR A 922 -49.54 -61.94 70.00
CA THR A 922 -48.15 -62.35 70.33
C THR A 922 -48.10 -63.60 71.20
N ARG A 923 -49.16 -63.95 71.94
CA ARG A 923 -49.18 -65.11 72.86
C ARG A 923 -49.04 -66.44 72.14
N VAL A 924 -49.37 -66.47 70.85
CA VAL A 924 -49.34 -67.68 70.01
C VAL A 924 -48.05 -67.79 69.20
N ASP A 925 -47.20 -66.76 69.18
CA ASP A 925 -45.95 -66.76 68.41
C ASP A 925 -44.73 -66.95 69.33
N LYS A 926 -44.05 -68.08 69.17
CA LYS A 926 -42.87 -68.44 69.99
C LYS A 926 -41.65 -67.55 69.75
N ARG A 927 -41.66 -66.74 68.68
CA ARG A 927 -40.57 -65.81 68.35
C ARG A 927 -40.68 -64.50 69.13
N TYR A 928 -41.83 -64.19 69.74
CA TYR A 928 -42.01 -63.00 70.57
C TYR A 928 -41.11 -63.09 71.81
N ARG A 929 -40.41 -61.98 72.11
CA ARG A 929 -39.50 -61.87 73.24
C ARG A 929 -39.84 -60.62 74.01
N VAL A 930 -40.18 -60.79 75.29
CA VAL A 930 -40.47 -59.66 76.18
C VAL A 930 -39.15 -58.94 76.48
N ASP A 931 -39.06 -57.66 76.10
CA ASP A 931 -37.96 -56.76 76.50
C ASP A 931 -38.30 -56.12 77.86
N ASP A 932 -39.49 -55.54 78.02
CA ASP A 932 -39.96 -54.92 79.28
C ASP A 932 -41.34 -55.38 79.76
N GLU A 933 -42.41 -55.07 79.03
CA GLU A 933 -43.78 -55.47 79.34
C GLU A 933 -44.35 -56.36 78.25
N PHE A 934 -45.20 -57.30 78.63
CA PHE A 934 -45.85 -58.19 77.66
C PHE A 934 -46.93 -57.42 76.87
N ARG A 935 -46.84 -57.36 75.54
CA ARG A 935 -47.85 -56.77 74.64
C ARG A 935 -48.54 -57.85 73.82
N LEU A 936 -49.78 -57.58 73.39
CA LEU A 936 -50.63 -58.58 72.74
C LEU A 936 -50.63 -58.49 71.21
N SER A 937 -50.16 -57.39 70.61
CA SER A 937 -49.90 -57.32 69.17
C SER A 937 -48.62 -56.53 68.89
N GLU A 938 -47.95 -56.90 67.80
CA GLU A 938 -46.66 -56.33 67.40
C GLU A 938 -46.62 -56.17 65.87
N LEU A 939 -46.08 -55.05 65.42
CA LEU A 939 -45.86 -54.75 64.01
C LEU A 939 -44.44 -54.24 63.80
N CYS A 940 -43.61 -55.11 63.21
CA CYS A 940 -42.23 -54.82 62.87
C CYS A 940 -42.08 -54.56 61.35
N VAL A 941 -41.42 -53.46 60.97
CA VAL A 941 -41.23 -53.05 59.57
C VAL A 941 -39.76 -52.67 59.30
N PRO A 942 -39.14 -53.19 58.22
CA PRO A 942 -37.75 -52.85 57.90
C PRO A 942 -37.63 -51.48 57.24
N ILE A 943 -36.58 -50.74 57.61
CA ILE A 943 -36.13 -49.49 56.97
C ILE A 943 -35.10 -49.87 55.91
N ILE A 944 -35.50 -49.82 54.63
CA ILE A 944 -34.66 -50.23 53.50
C ILE A 944 -34.47 -49.04 52.55
N HIS A 945 -33.26 -48.86 52.05
CA HIS A 945 -32.94 -47.93 50.98
C HIS A 945 -32.01 -48.60 49.96
N ASN A 946 -32.38 -48.62 48.67
CA ASN A 946 -31.62 -49.28 47.59
C ASN A 946 -31.15 -50.71 47.93
N ASP A 947 -32.08 -51.56 48.38
CA ASP A 947 -31.84 -52.95 48.79
C ASP A 947 -30.91 -53.13 50.00
N GLU A 948 -30.47 -52.04 50.65
CA GLU A 948 -29.71 -52.04 51.89
C GLU A 948 -30.65 -51.83 53.09
N LEU A 949 -30.61 -52.75 54.05
CA LEU A 949 -31.31 -52.61 55.32
C LEU A 949 -30.56 -51.59 56.20
N LEU A 950 -31.18 -50.45 56.49
CA LEU A 950 -30.61 -49.40 57.33
C LEU A 950 -31.00 -49.57 58.81
N GLY A 951 -32.20 -50.11 59.07
CA GLY A 951 -32.76 -50.22 60.42
C GLY A 951 -34.11 -50.92 60.46
N ILE A 952 -34.75 -50.96 61.64
CA ILE A 952 -36.07 -51.53 61.85
C ILE A 952 -36.91 -50.61 62.75
N ILE A 953 -38.18 -50.43 62.37
CA ILE A 953 -39.20 -49.84 63.23
C ILE A 953 -39.99 -50.99 63.86
N ASP A 954 -40.03 -51.00 65.18
CA ASP A 954 -40.80 -51.93 65.98
C ASP A 954 -41.90 -51.16 66.73
N SER A 955 -43.10 -51.72 66.80
CA SER A 955 -44.26 -51.09 67.43
C SER A 955 -45.19 -52.12 68.04
N GLU A 956 -45.57 -51.91 69.30
CA GLU A 956 -46.36 -52.87 70.07
C GLU A 956 -47.61 -52.22 70.71
N HIS A 957 -48.64 -53.05 70.98
CA HIS A 957 -49.87 -52.62 71.65
C HIS A 957 -50.43 -53.72 72.58
N HIS A 958 -51.03 -53.34 73.72
CA HIS A 958 -51.65 -54.29 74.65
C HIS A 958 -52.93 -54.98 74.14
N LEU A 959 -53.52 -54.59 73.00
CA LEU A 959 -54.74 -55.21 72.45
C LEU A 959 -54.40 -56.20 71.32
N PRO A 960 -55.06 -57.37 71.22
CA PRO A 960 -54.91 -58.25 70.06
C PRO A 960 -55.72 -57.73 68.85
N ASN A 961 -55.26 -58.03 67.64
CA ASN A 961 -55.80 -57.57 66.35
C ASN A 961 -55.88 -56.04 66.19
N TYR A 962 -55.00 -55.31 66.87
CA TYR A 962 -55.00 -53.85 66.81
C TYR A 962 -54.55 -53.33 65.43
N PHE A 963 -53.43 -53.86 64.94
CA PHE A 963 -52.88 -53.46 63.64
C PHE A 963 -53.59 -54.16 62.47
N SER A 964 -53.69 -53.47 61.34
CA SER A 964 -54.36 -53.92 60.11
C SER A 964 -53.46 -53.77 58.87
N GLU A 965 -53.90 -54.25 57.70
CA GLU A 965 -53.17 -54.03 56.43
C GLU A 965 -52.96 -52.54 56.09
N ARG A 966 -53.83 -51.67 56.61
CA ARG A 966 -53.68 -50.21 56.52
C ARG A 966 -52.41 -49.77 57.26
N ASP A 967 -52.16 -50.31 58.44
CA ASP A 967 -51.07 -49.90 59.32
C ASP A 967 -49.72 -50.41 58.81
N ILE A 968 -49.70 -51.60 58.19
CA ILE A 968 -48.53 -52.09 57.44
C ILE A 968 -48.16 -51.08 56.35
N LYS A 969 -49.13 -50.68 55.50
CA LYS A 969 -48.88 -49.73 54.39
C LYS A 969 -48.39 -48.38 54.90
N ILE A 970 -48.93 -47.89 56.02
CA ILE A 970 -48.52 -46.62 56.63
C ILE A 970 -47.10 -46.73 57.20
N LEU A 971 -46.79 -47.73 58.02
CA LEU A 971 -45.47 -47.89 58.62
C LEU A 971 -44.39 -48.21 57.59
N THR A 972 -44.69 -49.00 56.55
CA THR A 972 -43.75 -49.21 55.43
C THR A 972 -43.47 -47.92 54.67
N THR A 973 -44.50 -47.09 54.44
CA THR A 973 -44.31 -45.77 53.81
C THR A 973 -43.42 -44.88 54.67
N ILE A 974 -43.64 -44.86 55.99
CA ILE A 974 -42.83 -44.09 56.93
C ILE A 974 -41.38 -44.61 56.97
N ALA A 975 -41.18 -45.93 57.00
CA ALA A 975 -39.86 -46.54 56.95
C ALA A 975 -39.08 -46.16 55.67
N THR A 976 -39.74 -46.15 54.50
CA THR A 976 -39.12 -45.68 53.25
C THR A 976 -38.77 -44.19 53.30
N LEU A 977 -39.63 -43.35 53.88
CA LEU A 977 -39.37 -41.91 54.03
C LEU A 977 -38.18 -41.64 54.95
N ILE A 978 -38.06 -42.37 56.06
CA ILE A 978 -36.90 -42.29 56.95
C ILE A 978 -35.62 -42.71 56.22
N GLY A 979 -35.63 -43.88 55.57
CA GLY A 979 -34.46 -44.38 54.85
C GLY A 979 -33.97 -43.40 53.77
N ASN A 980 -34.90 -42.82 53.00
CA ASN A 980 -34.59 -41.78 52.02
C ASN A 980 -34.03 -40.52 52.67
N LYS A 981 -34.62 -40.05 53.79
CA LYS A 981 -34.18 -38.83 54.46
C LYS A 981 -32.80 -38.99 55.10
N LEU A 982 -32.50 -40.13 55.72
CA LEU A 982 -31.18 -40.42 56.30
C LEU A 982 -30.08 -40.39 55.21
N LYS A 983 -30.31 -41.02 54.06
CA LYS A 983 -29.38 -40.99 52.92
C LYS A 983 -29.34 -39.63 52.21
N GLN A 984 -30.45 -38.90 52.19
CA GLN A 984 -30.50 -37.53 51.69
C GLN A 984 -29.66 -36.58 52.57
N ILE A 985 -29.74 -36.69 53.90
CA ILE A 985 -28.91 -35.88 54.81
C ILE A 985 -27.43 -36.17 54.58
N GLU A 986 -27.04 -37.45 54.47
CA GLU A 986 -25.66 -37.86 54.17
C GLU A 986 -25.16 -37.30 52.82
N SER A 987 -25.99 -37.38 51.76
CA SER A 987 -25.64 -36.91 50.42
C SER A 987 -25.67 -35.39 50.25
N GLU A 988 -26.61 -34.67 50.88
CA GLU A 988 -26.68 -33.21 50.86
C GLU A 988 -25.48 -32.58 51.58
N GLN A 989 -25.05 -33.15 52.71
CA GLN A 989 -23.84 -32.71 53.41
C GLN A 989 -22.59 -32.88 52.52
N SER A 990 -22.49 -33.99 51.78
CA SER A 990 -21.38 -34.23 50.85
C SER A 990 -21.43 -33.33 49.60
N LEU A 991 -22.62 -33.06 49.07
CA LEU A 991 -22.82 -32.31 47.83
C LEU A 991 -22.68 -30.79 48.01
N ASP A 992 -23.19 -30.24 49.11
CA ASP A 992 -23.11 -28.79 49.38
C ASP A 992 -21.65 -28.37 49.65
N ALA A 993 -20.87 -29.22 50.32
CA ALA A 993 -19.42 -29.05 50.46
C ALA A 993 -18.72 -28.99 49.09
N LYS A 994 -18.98 -29.96 48.21
CA LYS A 994 -18.34 -30.03 46.88
C LYS A 994 -18.79 -28.92 45.92
N ARG A 995 -20.06 -28.49 45.96
CA ARG A 995 -20.59 -27.45 45.05
C ARG A 995 -20.06 -26.05 45.37
N LYS A 996 -19.97 -25.71 46.67
CA LYS A 996 -19.43 -24.42 47.09
C LYS A 996 -17.95 -24.30 46.73
N GLU A 997 -17.20 -25.38 46.85
CA GLU A 997 -15.80 -25.45 46.46
C GLU A 997 -15.62 -25.26 44.93
N LEU A 998 -16.40 -25.99 44.12
CA LEU A 998 -16.25 -25.95 42.65
C LEU A 998 -16.66 -24.60 42.02
N ALA A 999 -17.71 -23.97 42.53
CA ALA A 999 -18.20 -22.69 42.01
C ALA A 999 -17.19 -21.55 42.28
N ASN A 1000 -16.64 -21.51 43.49
CA ASN A 1000 -15.64 -20.51 43.89
C ASN A 1000 -14.34 -20.68 43.09
N ILE A 1001 -13.90 -21.93 42.85
CA ILE A 1001 -12.69 -22.20 42.05
C ILE A 1001 -12.85 -21.76 40.60
N ASN A 1002 -14.01 -22.00 39.98
CA ASN A 1002 -14.23 -21.65 38.57
C ASN A 1002 -14.33 -20.14 38.33
N GLU A 1003 -14.97 -19.40 39.23
CA GLU A 1003 -15.08 -17.94 39.16
C GLU A 1003 -13.69 -17.30 39.32
N GLN A 1004 -12.93 -17.73 40.34
CA GLN A 1004 -11.56 -17.27 40.56
C GLN A 1004 -10.62 -17.61 39.39
N LEU A 1005 -10.77 -18.79 38.77
CA LEU A 1005 -9.95 -19.20 37.62
C LEU A 1005 -10.23 -18.35 36.38
N ALA A 1006 -11.50 -18.01 36.13
CA ALA A 1006 -11.89 -17.20 34.98
C ALA A 1006 -11.40 -15.75 35.11
N GLU A 1007 -11.59 -15.12 36.27
CA GLU A 1007 -11.09 -13.77 36.53
C GLU A 1007 -9.55 -13.73 36.52
N ALA A 1008 -8.88 -14.71 37.12
CA ALA A 1008 -7.42 -14.79 37.14
C ALA A 1008 -6.81 -14.93 35.72
N ARG A 1009 -7.41 -15.74 34.84
CA ARG A 1009 -6.94 -15.92 33.45
C ARG A 1009 -7.07 -14.64 32.62
N LEU A 1010 -8.21 -13.96 32.73
CA LEU A 1010 -8.50 -12.75 31.97
C LEU A 1010 -7.63 -11.57 32.45
N SER A 1011 -7.41 -11.47 33.76
CA SER A 1011 -6.50 -10.49 34.37
C SER A 1011 -5.02 -10.76 34.04
N ALA A 1012 -4.58 -12.02 34.03
CA ALA A 1012 -3.21 -12.39 33.66
C ALA A 1012 -2.86 -12.04 32.21
N LEU A 1013 -3.77 -12.27 31.27
CA LEU A 1013 -3.56 -11.93 29.85
C LEU A 1013 -3.49 -10.41 29.63
N GLN A 1014 -4.34 -9.63 30.31
CA GLN A 1014 -4.35 -8.17 30.20
C GLN A 1014 -3.14 -7.51 30.90
N SER A 1015 -2.63 -8.11 31.98
CA SER A 1015 -1.48 -7.59 32.72
C SER A 1015 -0.12 -7.84 32.07
N GLN A 1016 -0.02 -8.73 31.07
CA GLN A 1016 1.28 -9.17 30.51
C GLN A 1016 1.80 -8.33 29.33
N MET A 1017 0.97 -7.52 28.68
CA MET A 1017 1.44 -6.52 27.72
C MET A 1017 1.45 -5.16 28.39
N ASN A 1018 2.57 -4.74 28.98
CA ASN A 1018 2.70 -3.42 29.60
C ASN A 1018 2.46 -2.32 28.53
N PRO A 1019 1.29 -1.64 28.51
CA PRO A 1019 0.96 -0.70 27.43
C PRO A 1019 1.93 0.50 27.42
N HIS A 1020 2.48 0.81 28.59
CA HIS A 1020 3.49 1.85 28.77
C HIS A 1020 4.84 1.46 28.14
N PHE A 1021 5.26 0.19 28.23
CA PHE A 1021 6.47 -0.29 27.57
C PHE A 1021 6.37 -0.18 26.04
N VAL A 1022 5.24 -0.62 25.46
CA VAL A 1022 5.00 -0.55 24.00
C VAL A 1022 5.01 0.90 23.52
N PHE A 1023 4.34 1.79 24.25
CA PHE A 1023 4.31 3.22 23.91
C PHE A 1023 5.71 3.86 23.99
N ASN A 1024 6.51 3.52 24.99
CA ASN A 1024 7.88 4.03 25.13
C ASN A 1024 8.80 3.52 24.03
N ALA A 1025 8.73 2.25 23.67
CA ALA A 1025 9.50 1.67 22.58
C ALA A 1025 9.21 2.40 21.24
N LEU A 1026 7.93 2.63 20.93
CA LEU A 1026 7.51 3.35 19.72
C LEU A 1026 7.99 4.81 19.69
N ASN A 1027 7.95 5.50 20.84
CA ASN A 1027 8.46 6.86 20.94
C ASN A 1027 9.98 6.93 20.78
N SER A 1028 10.73 5.98 21.34
CA SER A 1028 12.19 5.93 21.18
C SER A 1028 12.58 5.69 19.72
N ILE A 1029 11.89 4.80 19.01
CA ILE A 1029 12.06 4.61 17.56
C ILE A 1029 11.78 5.92 16.81
N LYS A 1030 10.68 6.60 17.15
CA LYS A 1030 10.31 7.89 16.54
C LYS A 1030 11.40 8.95 16.76
N TRP A 1031 11.96 9.06 17.96
CA TRP A 1031 13.04 10.00 18.26
C TRP A 1031 14.32 9.68 17.51
N MET A 1032 14.74 8.41 17.43
CA MET A 1032 15.94 8.00 16.68
C MET A 1032 15.83 8.30 15.18
N ILE A 1033 14.62 8.16 14.59
CA ILE A 1033 14.35 8.53 13.19
C ILE A 1033 14.44 10.05 13.01
N LEU A 1034 13.92 10.84 13.95
CA LEU A 1034 13.98 12.31 13.89
C LEU A 1034 15.40 12.85 14.06
N ASP A 1035 16.24 12.17 14.84
CA ASP A 1035 17.65 12.53 15.07
C ASP A 1035 18.58 12.09 13.92
N GLY A 1036 18.06 11.33 12.94
CA GLY A 1036 18.79 10.90 11.74
C GLY A 1036 19.61 9.61 11.90
N ASP A 1037 19.57 8.96 13.07
CA ASP A 1037 20.25 7.69 13.35
C ASP A 1037 19.39 6.48 12.92
N ASN A 1038 19.28 6.32 11.61
CA ASN A 1038 18.47 5.26 11.00
C ASN A 1038 18.98 3.84 11.32
N GLU A 1039 20.28 3.69 11.60
CA GLU A 1039 20.87 2.39 11.93
C GLU A 1039 20.45 1.95 13.33
N LYS A 1040 20.55 2.84 14.33
CA LYS A 1040 20.09 2.57 15.70
C LYS A 1040 18.58 2.34 15.75
N ALA A 1041 17.79 3.10 14.98
CA ALA A 1041 16.35 2.91 14.86
C ALA A 1041 15.97 1.53 14.27
N SER A 1042 16.65 1.10 13.20
CA SER A 1042 16.43 -0.20 12.56
C SER A 1042 16.81 -1.37 13.48
N ARG A 1043 17.94 -1.25 14.19
CA ARG A 1043 18.38 -2.23 15.17
C ARG A 1043 17.42 -2.35 16.35
N TYR A 1044 16.91 -1.21 16.86
CA TYR A 1044 15.92 -1.16 17.93
C TYR A 1044 14.59 -1.81 17.51
N LEU A 1045 14.09 -1.50 16.31
CA LEU A 1045 12.85 -2.06 15.77
C LEU A 1045 12.94 -3.59 15.60
N SER A 1046 14.06 -4.09 15.08
CA SER A 1046 14.27 -5.52 14.88
C SER A 1046 14.28 -6.28 16.22
N LYS A 1047 14.94 -5.74 17.24
CA LYS A 1047 14.95 -6.31 18.60
C LYS A 1047 13.56 -6.24 19.26
N PHE A 1048 12.83 -5.14 19.06
CA PHE A 1048 11.45 -4.99 19.56
C PHE A 1048 10.52 -6.06 18.99
N ALA A 1049 10.55 -6.30 17.67
CA ALA A 1049 9.74 -7.32 17.03
C ALA A 1049 10.08 -8.74 17.53
N LEU A 1050 11.37 -9.04 17.72
CA LEU A 1050 11.83 -10.31 18.28
C LEU A 1050 11.31 -10.52 19.71
N MET A 1051 11.43 -9.49 20.56
CA MET A 1051 11.00 -9.55 21.96
C MET A 1051 9.48 -9.75 22.09
N ILE A 1052 8.66 -9.08 21.26
CA ILE A 1052 7.19 -9.29 21.25
C ILE A 1052 6.83 -10.72 20.89
N ARG A 1053 7.50 -11.30 19.89
CA ARG A 1053 7.27 -12.71 19.51
C ARG A 1053 7.61 -13.66 20.66
N MET A 1054 8.80 -13.52 21.25
CA MET A 1054 9.20 -14.34 22.39
C MET A 1054 8.27 -14.17 23.60
N THR A 1055 7.73 -12.96 23.81
CA THR A 1055 6.77 -12.70 24.89
C THR A 1055 5.48 -13.48 24.69
N LEU A 1056 4.94 -13.49 23.47
CA LEU A 1056 3.73 -14.24 23.14
C LEU A 1056 3.96 -15.75 23.23
N ASP A 1057 5.11 -16.25 22.80
CA ASP A 1057 5.42 -17.68 22.85
C ASP A 1057 5.66 -18.16 24.29
N HIS A 1058 6.46 -17.44 25.08
CA HIS A 1058 6.69 -17.75 26.49
C HIS A 1058 5.43 -17.62 27.36
N SER A 1059 4.44 -16.81 26.95
CA SER A 1059 3.18 -16.65 27.70
C SER A 1059 2.23 -17.86 27.58
N LYS A 1060 2.38 -18.67 26.52
CA LYS A 1060 1.54 -19.85 26.27
C LYS A 1060 2.02 -21.08 27.05
N GLU A 1061 3.32 -21.13 27.33
CA GLU A 1061 3.97 -22.24 28.01
C GLU A 1061 4.09 -21.99 29.51
N VAL A 1062 3.86 -23.03 30.33
CA VAL A 1062 4.01 -22.95 31.80
C VAL A 1062 5.49 -22.93 32.19
N PHE A 1063 6.32 -23.69 31.45
CA PHE A 1063 7.76 -23.81 31.64
C PHE A 1063 8.48 -23.48 30.32
N VAL A 1064 9.64 -22.85 30.42
CA VAL A 1064 10.55 -22.56 29.29
C VAL A 1064 11.95 -23.02 29.64
N THR A 1065 12.78 -23.31 28.65
CA THR A 1065 14.18 -23.65 28.93
C THR A 1065 14.92 -22.43 29.49
N LEU A 1066 15.94 -22.66 30.31
CA LEU A 1066 16.78 -21.61 30.85
C LEU A 1066 17.49 -20.85 29.72
N ALA A 1067 17.87 -21.53 28.64
CA ALA A 1067 18.42 -20.92 27.43
C ALA A 1067 17.46 -19.91 26.78
N GLU A 1068 16.18 -20.28 26.59
CA GLU A 1068 15.15 -19.38 26.06
C GLU A 1068 14.92 -18.18 26.98
N ASN A 1069 14.89 -18.40 28.29
CA ASN A 1069 14.75 -17.32 29.26
C ASN A 1069 15.94 -16.35 29.25
N ILE A 1070 17.18 -16.86 29.19
CA ILE A 1070 18.38 -16.03 29.11
C ILE A 1070 18.39 -15.21 27.82
N GLN A 1071 18.00 -15.81 26.69
CA GLN A 1071 17.90 -15.10 25.42
C GLN A 1071 16.86 -13.97 25.49
N TYR A 1072 15.75 -14.21 26.19
CA TYR A 1072 14.74 -13.19 26.45
C TYR A 1072 15.31 -12.03 27.28
N LEU A 1073 15.95 -12.34 28.42
CA LEU A 1073 16.53 -11.35 29.32
C LEU A 1073 17.62 -10.51 28.64
N ARG A 1074 18.48 -11.12 27.83
CA ARG A 1074 19.48 -10.41 27.02
C ARG A 1074 18.82 -9.44 26.05
N THR A 1075 17.83 -9.92 25.30
CA THR A 1075 17.11 -9.09 24.32
C THR A 1075 16.44 -7.90 25.00
N TYR A 1076 15.81 -8.11 26.16
CA TYR A 1076 15.21 -7.05 26.96
C TYR A 1076 16.25 -6.04 27.47
N LEU A 1077 17.36 -6.49 28.07
CA LEU A 1077 18.41 -5.63 28.60
C LEU A 1077 19.09 -4.79 27.52
N GLU A 1078 19.39 -5.38 26.35
CA GLU A 1078 19.96 -4.65 25.21
C GLU A 1078 19.02 -3.58 24.69
N MET A 1079 17.70 -3.86 24.67
CA MET A 1079 16.70 -2.87 24.28
C MET A 1079 16.61 -1.70 25.26
N GLU A 1080 16.63 -1.98 26.56
CA GLU A 1080 16.64 -0.95 27.60
C GLU A 1080 17.94 -0.14 27.55
N GLN A 1081 19.09 -0.79 27.33
CA GLN A 1081 20.39 -0.15 27.19
C GLN A 1081 20.44 0.80 25.99
N LEU A 1082 19.94 0.37 24.83
CA LEU A 1082 19.80 1.21 23.64
C LEU A 1082 18.84 2.39 23.85
N ARG A 1083 17.81 2.22 24.69
CA ARG A 1083 16.83 3.28 24.99
C ARG A 1083 17.41 4.38 25.87
N PHE A 1084 18.39 4.04 26.70
CA PHE A 1084 19.05 4.98 27.62
C PHE A 1084 20.51 5.24 27.24
N ASP A 1085 20.84 5.21 25.95
CA ASP A 1085 22.17 5.56 25.42
C ASP A 1085 23.34 4.91 26.17
N ASP A 1086 23.22 3.61 26.44
CA ASP A 1086 24.24 2.82 27.14
C ASP A 1086 24.55 3.28 28.57
N SER A 1087 23.62 3.98 29.23
CA SER A 1087 23.78 4.55 30.58
C SER A 1087 23.89 3.53 31.72
N PHE A 1088 23.73 2.23 31.45
CA PHE A 1088 23.95 1.16 32.41
C PHE A 1088 24.61 -0.05 31.75
N THR A 1089 25.28 -0.86 32.56
CA THR A 1089 25.91 -2.11 32.12
C THR A 1089 25.28 -3.31 32.83
N TYR A 1090 25.24 -4.44 32.15
CA TYR A 1090 24.70 -5.68 32.71
C TYR A 1090 25.65 -6.86 32.51
N SER A 1091 25.57 -7.83 33.41
CA SER A 1091 26.23 -9.13 33.27
C SER A 1091 25.30 -10.24 33.69
N ILE A 1092 25.32 -11.35 32.92
CA ILE A 1092 24.57 -12.57 33.24
C ILE A 1092 25.60 -13.67 33.52
N TYR A 1093 25.68 -14.10 34.78
CA TYR A 1093 26.55 -15.19 35.22
C TYR A 1093 25.77 -16.50 35.34
N ILE A 1094 26.35 -17.59 34.87
CA ILE A 1094 25.76 -18.92 34.95
C ILE A 1094 26.83 -19.85 35.51
N SER A 1095 26.51 -20.53 36.60
CA SER A 1095 27.40 -21.52 37.19
C SER A 1095 27.62 -22.70 36.23
N LYS A 1096 28.84 -23.25 36.20
CA LYS A 1096 29.24 -24.32 35.26
C LYS A 1096 28.48 -25.64 35.43
N ASN A 1097 27.77 -25.81 36.54
CA ASN A 1097 27.01 -27.02 36.87
C ASN A 1097 25.57 -27.02 36.34
N ILE A 1098 25.16 -25.99 35.57
CA ILE A 1098 23.81 -25.88 35.00
C ILE A 1098 23.87 -26.16 33.49
N ASP A 1099 23.10 -27.15 33.00
CA ASP A 1099 22.84 -27.31 31.58
C ASP A 1099 21.67 -26.41 31.16
N VAL A 1100 21.99 -25.28 30.52
CA VAL A 1100 21.00 -24.28 30.13
C VAL A 1100 20.00 -24.75 29.08
N ALA A 1101 20.32 -25.78 28.29
CA ALA A 1101 19.47 -26.26 27.22
C ALA A 1101 18.38 -27.23 27.73
N GLU A 1102 18.71 -28.05 28.73
CA GLU A 1102 17.80 -29.05 29.30
C GLU A 1102 17.08 -28.55 30.56
N THR A 1103 17.65 -27.58 31.27
CA THR A 1103 17.04 -27.01 32.47
C THR A 1103 15.78 -26.24 32.11
N THR A 1104 14.63 -26.64 32.66
CA THR A 1104 13.36 -25.92 32.52
C THR A 1104 13.07 -25.08 33.76
N ILE A 1105 12.55 -23.86 33.53
CA ILE A 1105 12.19 -22.91 34.57
C ILE A 1105 10.78 -22.36 34.31
N PRO A 1106 10.05 -21.91 35.35
CA PRO A 1106 8.74 -21.32 35.15
C PRO A 1106 8.80 -20.06 34.27
N SER A 1107 7.90 -19.98 33.29
CA SER A 1107 7.88 -18.86 32.34
C SER A 1107 7.55 -17.53 33.01
N MET A 1108 8.14 -16.45 32.52
CA MET A 1108 7.80 -15.06 32.89
C MET A 1108 7.92 -14.69 34.38
N MET A 1109 8.82 -15.34 35.13
CA MET A 1109 9.07 -15.00 36.55
C MET A 1109 10.26 -14.06 36.76
N ILE A 1110 11.32 -14.16 35.96
CA ILE A 1110 12.54 -13.38 36.20
C ILE A 1110 12.44 -11.97 35.59
N GLN A 1111 11.74 -11.84 34.46
CA GLN A 1111 11.60 -10.56 33.75
C GLN A 1111 11.10 -9.43 34.66
N PRO A 1112 9.97 -9.54 35.39
CA PRO A 1112 9.47 -8.44 36.23
C PRO A 1112 10.47 -7.97 37.30
N LEU A 1113 11.35 -8.87 37.77
CA LEU A 1113 12.40 -8.54 38.72
C LEU A 1113 13.47 -7.65 38.08
N VAL A 1114 13.87 -7.99 36.85
CA VAL A 1114 14.81 -7.20 36.05
C VAL A 1114 14.21 -5.84 35.66
N GLU A 1115 12.93 -5.77 35.30
CA GLU A 1115 12.27 -4.50 34.99
C GLU A 1115 12.26 -3.58 36.23
N ASN A 1116 11.91 -4.12 37.39
CA ASN A 1116 11.89 -3.37 38.65
C ASN A 1116 13.29 -2.87 39.03
N ALA A 1117 14.32 -3.70 38.87
CA ALA A 1117 15.71 -3.34 39.13
C ALA A 1117 16.16 -2.13 38.29
N ILE A 1118 15.82 -2.11 36.99
CA ILE A 1118 16.18 -1.00 36.09
C ILE A 1118 15.41 0.28 36.46
N TRP A 1119 14.09 0.21 36.49
CA TRP A 1119 13.23 1.40 36.56
C TRP A 1119 13.11 1.99 37.97
N HIS A 1120 12.99 1.15 38.99
CA HIS A 1120 12.77 1.58 40.37
C HIS A 1120 14.06 1.62 41.20
N GLY A 1121 15.11 0.91 40.77
CA GLY A 1121 16.44 0.94 41.38
C GLY A 1121 17.43 1.84 40.63
N LEU A 1122 17.90 1.39 39.47
CA LEU A 1122 19.04 1.95 38.72
C LEU A 1122 18.80 3.34 38.13
N MET A 1123 17.63 3.60 37.54
CA MET A 1123 17.40 4.87 36.83
C MET A 1123 17.29 6.08 37.76
N GLN A 1124 17.09 5.86 39.07
CA GLN A 1124 17.06 6.92 40.09
C GLN A 1124 18.42 7.12 40.79
N ALA A 1125 19.43 6.30 40.46
CA ALA A 1125 20.76 6.41 41.04
C ALA A 1125 21.63 7.40 40.25
N GLU A 1126 22.40 8.22 40.98
CA GLU A 1126 23.33 9.21 40.42
C GLU A 1126 24.73 8.62 40.11
N ALA A 1127 25.00 7.37 40.52
CA ALA A 1127 26.27 6.68 40.36
C ALA A 1127 26.31 5.77 39.11
N GLU A 1128 27.45 5.11 38.88
CA GLU A 1128 27.63 4.12 37.81
C GLU A 1128 26.57 3.02 37.92
N LYS A 1129 25.82 2.74 36.86
CA LYS A 1129 24.64 1.88 36.88
C LYS A 1129 24.98 0.44 36.44
N LYS A 1130 24.88 -0.52 37.36
CA LYS A 1130 25.21 -1.94 37.13
C LYS A 1130 24.07 -2.86 37.58
N ILE A 1131 23.75 -3.83 36.73
CA ILE A 1131 22.86 -4.95 37.05
C ILE A 1131 23.57 -6.29 36.85
N LEU A 1132 23.53 -7.14 37.86
CA LEU A 1132 24.08 -8.50 37.81
C LEU A 1132 22.93 -9.50 37.93
N ILE A 1133 22.83 -10.42 36.99
CA ILE A 1133 21.91 -11.56 37.05
C ILE A 1133 22.77 -12.81 37.17
N SER A 1134 22.61 -13.57 38.25
CA SER A 1134 23.36 -14.82 38.45
C SER A 1134 22.43 -16.01 38.60
N PHE A 1135 22.80 -17.11 37.94
CA PHE A 1135 22.15 -18.42 38.04
C PHE A 1135 23.13 -19.39 38.69
N THR A 1136 22.74 -19.91 39.85
CA THR A 1136 23.51 -20.91 40.59
C THR A 1136 22.63 -22.11 40.90
N GLN A 1137 23.23 -23.29 41.02
CA GLN A 1137 22.52 -24.51 41.35
C GLN A 1137 23.20 -25.18 42.54
N ASP A 1138 22.40 -25.53 43.55
CA ASP A 1138 22.81 -26.35 44.69
C ASP A 1138 21.86 -27.56 44.77
N ALA A 1139 22.43 -28.77 44.65
CA ALA A 1139 21.69 -30.02 44.50
C ALA A 1139 20.54 -29.94 43.46
N ASN A 1140 19.30 -30.09 43.91
CA ASN A 1140 18.09 -30.08 43.07
C ASN A 1140 17.41 -28.70 43.00
N MET A 1141 18.09 -27.62 43.40
CA MET A 1141 17.52 -26.27 43.47
C MET A 1141 18.33 -25.28 42.63
N ILE A 1142 17.63 -24.51 41.80
CA ILE A 1142 18.19 -23.38 41.05
C ILE A 1142 17.87 -22.10 41.81
N THR A 1143 18.88 -21.26 41.96
CA THR A 1143 18.79 -19.91 42.52
C THR A 1143 19.15 -18.88 41.45
N CYS A 1144 18.19 -18.02 41.12
CA CYS A 1144 18.37 -16.85 40.29
C CYS A 1144 18.44 -15.60 41.19
N THR A 1145 19.56 -14.88 41.14
CA THR A 1145 19.76 -13.63 41.89
C THR A 1145 19.84 -12.46 40.92
N VAL A 1146 19.01 -11.44 41.12
CA VAL A 1146 19.06 -10.16 40.40
C VAL A 1146 19.52 -9.09 41.36
N GLU A 1147 20.69 -8.51 41.11
CA GLU A 1147 21.30 -7.47 41.94
C GLU A 1147 21.45 -6.17 41.16
N ASP A 1148 21.01 -5.07 41.77
CA ASP A 1148 21.24 -3.72 41.27
C ASP A 1148 22.00 -2.89 42.31
N ASN A 1149 22.81 -1.94 41.85
CA ASN A 1149 23.52 -0.99 42.70
C ASN A 1149 22.79 0.36 42.82
N GLY A 1150 21.47 0.36 42.67
CA GLY A 1150 20.61 1.54 42.71
C GLY A 1150 20.32 2.07 44.12
N ILE A 1151 19.20 2.78 44.27
CA ILE A 1151 18.89 3.53 45.50
C ILE A 1151 18.39 2.69 46.69
N GLY A 1152 18.14 1.39 46.50
CA GLY A 1152 17.53 0.48 47.48
C GLY A 1152 16.02 0.67 47.64
N ILE A 1153 15.32 -0.37 48.11
CA ILE A 1153 13.85 -0.41 48.16
C ILE A 1153 13.28 0.57 49.19
N HIS A 1154 13.85 0.60 50.39
CA HIS A 1154 13.36 1.48 51.46
C HIS A 1154 13.43 2.96 51.10
N ARG A 1155 14.37 3.37 50.25
CA ARG A 1155 14.50 4.75 49.76
C ARG A 1155 13.55 5.02 48.58
N SER A 1156 13.36 4.03 47.71
CA SER A 1156 12.39 4.08 46.60
C SER A 1156 10.95 4.28 47.10
N GLU A 1157 10.56 3.59 48.17
CA GLU A 1157 9.22 3.72 48.78
C GLU A 1157 9.00 5.10 49.44
N LYS A 1158 10.00 5.63 50.17
CA LYS A 1158 9.92 6.97 50.78
C LYS A 1158 9.83 8.11 49.76
N SER A 1159 10.36 7.93 48.55
CA SER A 1159 10.27 8.93 47.47
C SER A 1159 8.86 8.97 46.85
N LYS A 1160 8.16 7.83 46.82
CA LYS A 1160 6.81 7.69 46.25
C LYS A 1160 5.71 8.32 47.12
N GLU A 1161 5.87 8.35 48.46
CA GLU A 1161 4.90 9.00 49.38
C GLU A 1161 4.78 10.53 49.18
N LYS A 1162 5.78 11.20 48.59
CA LYS A 1162 5.76 12.66 48.41
C LYS A 1162 5.05 13.16 47.14
N THR A 1163 4.71 12.30 46.17
CA THR A 1163 4.27 12.75 44.84
C THR A 1163 2.96 12.16 44.30
N ARG A 1164 2.37 11.08 44.86
CA ARG A 1164 1.05 10.53 44.47
C ARG A 1164 0.37 9.75 45.62
N PRO A 1165 -0.96 9.48 45.58
CA PRO A 1165 -1.65 8.64 46.58
C PRO A 1165 -1.09 7.20 46.58
N PRO A 1166 -1.28 6.42 47.65
CA PRO A 1166 -0.58 5.15 47.86
C PRO A 1166 -1.08 4.08 46.90
N HIS A 1167 -0.42 3.91 45.76
CA HIS A 1167 -0.63 2.76 44.88
C HIS A 1167 0.41 1.69 45.22
N LYS A 1168 -0.03 0.58 45.84
CA LYS A 1168 0.79 -0.63 46.06
C LYS A 1168 1.30 -1.18 44.73
N SER A 1169 2.54 -1.69 44.71
CA SER A 1169 3.19 -2.26 43.52
C SER A 1169 2.45 -3.51 43.04
N VAL A 1170 1.58 -3.34 42.04
CA VAL A 1170 0.78 -4.40 41.41
C VAL A 1170 1.66 -5.51 40.83
N GLY A 1171 2.88 -5.19 40.37
CA GLY A 1171 3.80 -6.14 39.76
C GLY A 1171 4.38 -7.18 40.73
N LEU A 1172 4.72 -6.79 41.96
CA LEU A 1172 5.31 -7.69 42.96
C LEU A 1172 4.25 -8.61 43.59
N GLU A 1173 3.04 -8.08 43.81
CA GLU A 1173 1.89 -8.84 44.31
C GLU A 1173 1.48 -9.95 43.33
N ASN A 1174 1.47 -9.64 42.03
CA ASN A 1174 1.18 -10.63 40.98
C ASN A 1174 2.26 -11.71 40.89
N LEU A 1175 3.53 -11.36 41.13
CA LEU A 1175 4.62 -12.33 41.16
C LEU A 1175 4.50 -13.29 42.36
N GLN A 1176 4.19 -12.75 43.54
CA GLN A 1176 4.00 -13.56 44.75
C GLN A 1176 2.80 -14.52 44.62
N LYS A 1177 1.69 -14.05 44.03
CA LYS A 1177 0.54 -14.92 43.72
C LYS A 1177 0.94 -16.07 42.78
N ARG A 1178 1.81 -15.80 41.80
CA ARG A 1178 2.29 -16.80 40.84
C ARG A 1178 3.23 -17.83 41.47
N VAL A 1179 4.13 -17.40 42.38
CA VAL A 1179 4.96 -18.29 43.20
C VAL A 1179 4.09 -19.28 43.98
N ASN A 1180 3.03 -18.79 44.63
CA ASN A 1180 2.12 -19.63 45.41
C ASN A 1180 1.41 -20.68 44.52
N ILE A 1181 0.91 -20.26 43.34
CA ILE A 1181 0.23 -21.16 42.38
C ILE A 1181 1.18 -22.26 41.86
N ILE A 1182 2.44 -21.91 41.56
CA ILE A 1182 3.42 -22.87 41.07
C ILE A 1182 3.76 -23.90 42.15
N ASN A 1183 3.88 -23.48 43.40
CA ASN A 1183 4.14 -24.39 44.52
C ASN A 1183 2.98 -25.34 44.77
N GLU A 1184 1.75 -24.84 44.76
CA GLU A 1184 0.55 -25.63 45.00
C GLU A 1184 0.32 -26.70 43.92
N LYS A 1185 0.67 -26.38 42.67
CA LYS A 1185 0.31 -27.22 41.51
C LYS A 1185 1.45 -28.13 41.01
N TYR A 1186 2.70 -27.74 41.21
CA TYR A 1186 3.87 -28.42 40.63
C TYR A 1186 4.96 -28.81 41.64
N ASP A 1187 4.73 -28.60 42.94
CA ASP A 1187 5.63 -28.98 44.06
C ASP A 1187 7.08 -28.49 43.92
N MET A 1188 7.28 -27.33 43.28
CA MET A 1188 8.61 -26.80 42.96
C MET A 1188 9.32 -26.08 44.10
N ASN A 1189 8.70 -25.93 45.28
CA ASN A 1189 9.25 -25.18 46.43
C ASN A 1189 9.90 -23.84 46.05
N CYS A 1190 9.22 -23.07 45.20
CA CYS A 1190 9.65 -21.77 44.74
C CYS A 1190 9.57 -20.73 45.88
N SER A 1191 10.63 -19.95 46.07
CA SER A 1191 10.68 -18.87 47.06
C SER A 1191 11.24 -17.59 46.44
N LEU A 1192 10.70 -16.44 46.87
CA LEU A 1192 11.14 -15.10 46.48
C LEU A 1192 11.58 -14.35 47.74
N VAL A 1193 12.84 -13.95 47.79
CA VAL A 1193 13.41 -13.16 48.89
C VAL A 1193 13.96 -11.87 48.32
N ILE A 1194 13.62 -10.75 48.95
CA ILE A 1194 14.06 -9.42 48.54
C ILE A 1194 14.78 -8.77 49.71
N SER A 1195 15.98 -8.24 49.46
CA SER A 1195 16.83 -7.63 50.49
C SER A 1195 17.58 -6.39 49.96
N ASP A 1196 17.81 -5.41 50.83
CA ASP A 1196 18.68 -4.26 50.52
C ASP A 1196 20.15 -4.65 50.75
N LEU A 1197 21.03 -4.31 49.81
CA LEU A 1197 22.47 -4.56 49.92
C LEU A 1197 23.10 -3.54 50.89
N LYS A 1198 23.67 -4.03 52.00
CA LYS A 1198 24.41 -3.22 52.97
C LYS A 1198 25.90 -3.29 52.69
N GLU A 1199 26.49 -2.22 52.17
CA GLU A 1199 27.94 -2.06 52.17
C GLU A 1199 28.43 -1.69 53.58
N SER A 1200 29.48 -2.36 54.07
CA SER A 1200 30.10 -2.02 55.35
C SER A 1200 30.74 -0.63 55.25
N GLY A 1201 30.10 0.38 55.84
CA GLY A 1201 30.69 1.71 56.06
C GLY A 1201 30.07 2.89 55.29
N LYS A 1202 29.09 2.69 54.39
CA LYS A 1202 28.31 3.77 53.77
C LYS A 1202 26.80 3.44 53.71
N LYS A 1203 25.97 4.50 53.65
CA LYS A 1203 24.50 4.40 53.54
C LYS A 1203 24.14 3.47 52.37
N ALA A 1204 23.28 2.48 52.64
CA ALA A 1204 22.86 1.41 51.73
C ALA A 1204 22.63 1.89 50.27
N SER A 1205 23.20 1.15 49.32
CA SER A 1205 23.06 1.38 47.88
C SER A 1205 22.95 0.03 47.16
N GLY A 1206 21.71 -0.37 46.83
CA GLY A 1206 21.42 -1.52 45.97
C GLY A 1206 20.33 -2.45 46.51
N THR A 1207 19.75 -3.23 45.61
CA THR A 1207 18.73 -4.24 45.90
C THR A 1207 19.23 -5.60 45.41
N SER A 1208 19.03 -6.65 46.21
CA SER A 1208 19.24 -8.04 45.80
C SER A 1208 17.94 -8.82 45.93
N VAL A 1209 17.49 -9.39 44.80
CA VAL A 1209 16.29 -10.22 44.71
C VAL A 1209 16.71 -11.64 44.36
N VAL A 1210 16.37 -12.59 45.22
CA VAL A 1210 16.70 -14.00 45.10
C VAL A 1210 15.41 -14.78 44.82
N LEU A 1211 15.36 -15.49 43.70
CA LEU A 1211 14.30 -16.40 43.32
C LEU A 1211 14.87 -17.82 43.29
N GLN A 1212 14.34 -18.71 44.13
CA GLN A 1212 14.76 -20.11 44.20
C GLN A 1212 13.62 -21.02 43.75
N PHE A 1213 13.94 -22.15 43.11
CA PHE A 1213 12.98 -23.20 42.75
C PHE A 1213 13.69 -24.53 42.49
N ASN A 1214 13.00 -25.65 42.73
CA ASN A 1214 13.50 -26.99 42.49
C ASN A 1214 13.47 -27.36 41.00
N LEU A 1215 14.42 -28.20 40.57
CA LEU A 1215 14.42 -28.83 39.26
C LEU A 1215 13.28 -29.86 39.15
N ILE A 1216 12.58 -29.83 38.04
CA ILE A 1216 11.61 -30.85 37.66
C ILE A 1216 12.39 -31.97 36.98
N ASN A 1217 12.48 -33.15 37.60
CA ASN A 1217 12.86 -34.36 36.87
C ASN A 1217 11.69 -34.70 35.95
N VAL A 1218 11.84 -34.45 34.65
CA VAL A 1218 10.95 -34.99 33.61
C VAL A 1218 11.36 -36.43 33.31
#